data_AF-A0A2N3HYA0-F1
#
_entry.id   AF-A0A2N3HYA0-F1
#
_cell.length_a   1.000
_cell.length_b   1.000
_cell.length_c   1.000
_cell.angle_alpha   90.00
_cell.angle_beta   90.00
_cell.angle_gamma   90.00
#
_symmetry.space_group_name_H-M   'P 1'
#
loop_
_entity.id
_entity.type
_entity.pdbx_description
1 polymer ?
#
loop_
_entity_poly.entity_id
_entity_poly.type
_entity_poly.pdbx_seq_one_letter_code
_entity_poly.pdbx_strand_id
1 'polypeptide(L)'
;MKIENGLIKLSDEIKNAIIVAQSCAKENSNPCFSPAHLLKGLLHKNSGIREQLFAMDVDVYYLDEWADVRMEGCPKDSRLSNPIPADDGVENIFQEAEELNLLNQQSELNSLSVLTALITPGVGFTFDQLKTFPLQRDQLLNKFFSENSTDTNKTKEKSSKSDLEYLIDLTSLAKSHQLSTVVARDQELLNITETIGRFTKPHVLITGESGVGKSVIINGLASIISQGKAPALLTQSRVFKLQMESILAGATYKGEIEDRLRKVFKQLEQLNRPILFLDDLQTLIDDKSGNTGITHLLKSELNKGYFVLITTIPNDSFRKLIDGDSALKRLFEHLNIEEPDTTHAIEMALSAVSQLQDHHKLNIQLEHISEAVTLASRHFSERKLPDSAIDLIDRTMAGTRAQMDTLPSEIDQLEKQLKAVDCEPNDIDIIDAGLRKFLTYIGQPQDESDELNEPVANCYKMIDILRHEISNQSDEINFHNLANTVARVSGIPVGKIMTRERDRLLGMEDTLKSAVIGQDQAVTAVCESILESRSGLNRPGQPIGSFFFLGPTGTGKTELGKQLANFLFQSSASLIRFDMSEFKEEHSAALLYGAPPGYVGYEEGGMLVNKIRQEPYSVVLFDEIEKAHPSVFDIFLQILDEGTIHDRLGKTGDFSNAVILFTSNIGSQSIVDQFNEKKTLPKSDKLMESMANYFRPEFLGRLTGIVPFSPITKENITKIFNLQLKELTEALNQQEIELEINNKTREKLAEEGYSPQYGARPLRNIIRTRLRTPLSRMIIGNELQSGQKVTVSFDKNKKLKLKVK
;
A
#
# COMPACT_ATOMS: atom_id res chain seq x y z
N MET A 1 -14.99 40.41 46.90
CA MET A 1 -15.66 39.11 47.17
C MET A 1 -16.93 39.21 48.03
N LYS A 2 -18.08 39.51 47.41
CA LYS A 2 -19.37 38.98 47.87
C LYS A 2 -19.51 37.58 47.28
N ILE A 3 -18.85 36.58 47.87
CA ILE A 3 -18.93 35.18 47.41
C ILE A 3 -20.05 34.40 48.13
N GLU A 4 -20.78 35.02 49.04
CA GLU A 4 -21.86 34.33 49.77
C GLU A 4 -23.24 34.35 49.10
N ASN A 5 -23.42 34.91 47.89
CA ASN A 5 -24.73 34.90 47.22
C ASN A 5 -24.61 34.64 45.72
N GLY A 6 -24.47 33.35 45.34
CA GLY A 6 -24.49 32.91 43.94
C GLY A 6 -24.16 31.43 43.73
N LEU A 7 -25.08 30.54 44.14
CA LEU A 7 -25.35 29.19 43.59
C LEU A 7 -24.26 28.12 43.31
N ILE A 8 -22.95 28.32 43.57
CA ILE A 8 -21.93 27.27 43.30
C ILE A 8 -21.03 27.05 44.53
N LYS A 9 -20.84 25.77 44.92
CA LYS A 9 -19.99 25.37 46.06
C LYS A 9 -18.52 25.34 45.61
N LEU A 10 -17.64 26.03 46.35
CA LEU A 10 -16.19 25.88 46.21
C LEU A 10 -15.74 24.56 46.85
N SER A 11 -14.96 23.76 46.11
CA SER A 11 -14.29 22.58 46.66
C SER A 11 -13.29 22.98 47.76
N ASP A 12 -13.02 22.06 48.68
CA ASP A 12 -12.10 22.32 49.79
C ASP A 12 -10.64 22.49 49.31
N GLU A 13 -10.30 21.91 48.15
CA GLU A 13 -9.01 22.11 47.48
C GLU A 13 -8.80 23.55 47.03
N ILE A 14 -9.83 24.18 46.44
CA ILE A 14 -9.76 25.58 45.99
C ILE A 14 -9.71 26.53 47.17
N LYS A 15 -10.48 26.26 48.25
CA LYS A 15 -10.38 27.07 49.48
C LYS A 15 -8.97 27.05 50.04
N ASN A 16 -8.32 25.88 50.05
CA ASN A 16 -6.93 25.76 50.47
C ASN A 16 -5.98 26.50 49.51
N ALA A 17 -6.18 26.40 48.20
CA ALA A 17 -5.39 27.13 47.20
C ALA A 17 -5.48 28.65 47.38
N ILE A 18 -6.66 29.20 47.70
CA ILE A 18 -6.85 30.64 47.98
C ILE A 18 -6.10 31.06 49.25
N ILE A 19 -6.15 30.25 50.32
CA ILE A 19 -5.42 30.53 51.57
C ILE A 19 -3.90 30.56 51.30
N VAL A 20 -3.39 29.63 50.49
CA VAL A 20 -1.98 29.62 50.09
C VAL A 20 -1.65 30.84 49.24
N ALA A 21 -2.48 31.19 48.25
CA ALA A 21 -2.28 32.36 47.41
C ALA A 21 -2.23 33.67 48.23
N GLN A 22 -3.13 33.83 49.21
CA GLN A 22 -3.12 34.97 50.14
C GLN A 22 -1.87 34.98 51.02
N SER A 23 -1.39 33.82 51.45
CA SER A 23 -0.15 33.71 52.24
C SER A 23 1.07 34.13 51.40
N CYS A 24 1.15 33.67 50.14
CA CYS A 24 2.22 34.07 49.21
C CYS A 24 2.19 35.58 48.91
N ALA A 25 1.01 36.17 48.70
CA ALA A 25 0.88 37.62 48.48
C ALA A 25 1.36 38.42 49.71
N LYS A 26 1.11 37.90 50.92
CA LYS A 26 1.57 38.51 52.17
C LYS A 26 3.09 38.45 52.31
N GLU A 27 3.70 37.31 51.99
CA GLU A 27 5.16 37.14 52.01
C GLU A 27 5.85 38.09 51.01
N ASN A 28 5.27 38.26 49.83
CA ASN A 28 5.81 39.14 48.78
C ASN A 28 5.47 40.62 48.94
N SER A 29 4.76 40.99 50.01
CA SER A 29 4.28 42.35 50.29
C SER A 29 3.41 42.95 49.18
N ASN A 30 2.57 42.13 48.54
CA ASN A 30 1.62 42.57 47.53
C ASN A 30 0.25 42.92 48.16
N PRO A 31 -0.37 44.07 47.81
CA PRO A 31 -1.61 44.54 48.42
C PRO A 31 -2.84 43.70 48.04
N CYS A 32 -2.79 42.99 46.91
CA CYS A 32 -3.82 42.07 46.42
C CYS A 32 -3.17 40.75 45.97
N PHE A 33 -3.91 39.64 46.01
CA PHE A 33 -3.45 38.38 45.40
C PHE A 33 -3.89 38.33 43.92
N SER A 34 -2.91 38.23 43.05
CA SER A 34 -3.06 38.25 41.58
C SER A 34 -3.16 36.82 40.99
N PRO A 35 -3.46 36.66 39.69
CA PRO A 35 -3.48 35.35 39.01
C PRO A 35 -2.21 34.51 39.20
N ALA A 36 -1.04 35.15 39.32
CA ALA A 36 0.22 34.45 39.58
C ALA A 36 0.26 33.80 40.98
N HIS A 37 -0.30 34.48 41.99
CA HIS A 37 -0.43 33.93 43.34
C HIS A 37 -1.43 32.78 43.37
N LEU A 38 -2.53 32.89 42.61
CA LEU A 38 -3.52 31.82 42.49
C LEU A 38 -2.92 30.59 41.80
N LEU A 39 -2.15 30.77 40.73
CA LEU A 39 -1.41 29.67 40.08
C LEU A 39 -0.50 28.96 41.09
N LYS A 40 0.27 29.71 41.89
CA LYS A 40 1.13 29.13 42.93
C LYS A 40 0.35 28.38 44.00
N GLY A 41 -0.82 28.90 44.40
CA GLY A 41 -1.74 28.23 45.31
C GLY A 41 -2.30 26.92 44.75
N LEU A 42 -2.69 26.91 43.47
CA LEU A 42 -3.16 25.72 42.75
C LEU A 42 -2.05 24.69 42.53
N LEU A 43 -0.81 25.13 42.46
CA LEU A 43 0.37 24.28 42.47
C LEU A 43 0.81 23.92 43.89
N HIS A 44 0.05 24.15 44.96
CA HIS A 44 0.48 23.66 46.27
C HIS A 44 0.27 22.13 46.40
N LYS A 45 0.94 21.47 47.35
CA LYS A 45 0.77 20.01 47.55
C LYS A 45 -0.65 19.59 47.94
N ASN A 46 -1.45 20.52 48.45
CA ASN A 46 -2.78 20.25 49.04
C ASN A 46 -3.94 20.52 48.07
N SER A 47 -3.68 20.94 46.83
CA SER A 47 -4.69 21.28 45.82
C SER A 47 -4.89 20.19 44.76
N GLY A 48 -4.20 19.04 44.87
CA GLY A 48 -4.42 17.84 44.03
C GLY A 48 -3.96 17.93 42.56
N ILE A 49 -3.87 19.14 41.99
CA ILE A 49 -3.57 19.36 40.55
C ILE A 49 -2.18 18.86 40.15
N ARG A 50 -1.19 18.88 41.05
CA ARG A 50 0.20 18.48 40.70
C ARG A 50 0.24 17.09 40.09
N GLU A 51 -0.48 16.13 40.66
CA GLU A 51 -0.52 14.75 40.17
C GLU A 51 -1.14 14.68 38.77
N GLN A 52 -2.18 15.49 38.52
CA GLN A 52 -2.83 15.58 37.21
C GLN A 52 -1.93 16.23 36.15
N LEU A 53 -1.10 17.20 36.53
CA LEU A 53 -0.12 17.85 35.66
C LEU A 53 1.09 16.95 35.38
N PHE A 54 1.56 16.21 36.38
CA PHE A 54 2.58 15.17 36.17
C PHE A 54 2.10 14.09 35.19
N ALA A 55 0.83 13.70 35.27
CA ALA A 55 0.24 12.77 34.29
C ALA A 55 0.14 13.35 32.87
N MET A 56 0.26 14.67 32.70
CA MET A 56 0.28 15.35 31.39
C MET A 56 1.71 15.67 30.91
N ASP A 57 2.73 15.13 31.58
CA ASP A 57 4.16 15.37 31.28
C ASP A 57 4.56 16.87 31.34
N VAL A 58 3.86 17.64 32.19
CA VAL A 58 4.12 19.07 32.38
C VAL A 58 5.10 19.25 33.52
N ASP A 59 6.17 20.00 33.25
CA ASP A 59 7.14 20.37 34.28
C ASP A 59 6.51 21.34 35.31
N VAL A 60 6.09 20.78 36.44
CA VAL A 60 5.52 21.52 37.56
C VAL A 60 6.52 22.51 38.17
N TYR A 61 7.83 22.20 38.13
CA TYR A 61 8.86 23.10 38.65
C TYR A 61 9.00 24.33 37.75
N TYR A 62 8.98 24.14 36.43
CA TYR A 62 8.95 25.25 35.48
C TYR A 62 7.71 26.14 35.69
N LEU A 63 6.54 25.56 35.96
CA LEU A 63 5.32 26.33 36.23
C LEU A 63 5.41 27.15 37.53
N ASP A 64 6.05 26.62 38.57
CA ASP A 64 6.27 27.31 39.85
C ASP A 64 7.23 28.51 39.64
N GLU A 65 8.35 28.29 38.94
CA GLU A 65 9.28 29.37 38.55
C GLU A 65 8.61 30.42 37.65
N TRP A 66 7.76 29.98 36.72
CA TRP A 66 7.02 30.85 35.81
C TRP A 66 6.04 31.75 36.57
N ALA A 67 5.42 31.23 37.63
CA ALA A 67 4.57 31.99 38.54
C ALA A 67 5.39 32.98 39.38
N ASP A 68 6.55 32.56 39.89
CA ASP A 68 7.45 33.40 40.69
C ASP A 68 7.91 34.66 39.97
N VAL A 69 8.38 34.52 38.72
CA VAL A 69 8.80 35.66 37.88
C VAL A 69 7.69 36.70 37.72
N ARG A 70 6.43 36.26 37.66
CA ARG A 70 5.27 37.16 37.49
C ARG A 70 4.77 37.76 38.79
N MET A 71 4.97 37.07 39.92
CA MET A 71 4.72 37.65 41.25
C MET A 71 5.74 38.76 41.56
N GLU A 72 7.01 38.62 41.17
CA GLU A 72 8.01 39.68 41.34
C GLU A 72 7.64 40.98 40.62
N GLY A 73 6.92 40.88 39.50
CA GLY A 73 6.41 42.03 38.74
C GLY A 73 5.21 42.73 39.36
N CYS A 74 4.62 42.20 40.44
CA CYS A 74 3.46 42.81 41.10
C CYS A 74 3.85 44.00 41.98
N PRO A 75 3.01 45.06 42.07
CA PRO A 75 3.29 46.23 42.91
C PRO A 75 3.38 45.84 44.39
N LYS A 76 4.33 46.45 45.11
CA LYS A 76 4.55 46.20 46.54
C LYS A 76 4.05 47.38 47.38
N ASP A 77 3.34 47.09 48.47
CA ASP A 77 2.87 48.09 49.42
C ASP A 77 3.22 47.69 50.86
N SER A 78 3.54 48.69 51.68
CA SER A 78 3.90 48.53 53.09
C SER A 78 2.69 48.35 54.01
N ARG A 79 1.48 48.69 53.56
CA ARG A 79 0.23 48.54 54.34
C ARG A 79 -0.66 47.47 53.72
N LEU A 80 -0.53 46.25 54.24
CA LEU A 80 -1.33 45.10 53.79
C LEU A 80 -2.60 44.93 54.63
N SER A 81 -3.73 44.72 53.96
CA SER A 81 -4.97 44.24 54.59
C SER A 81 -4.88 42.75 54.92
N ASN A 82 -5.58 42.30 55.97
CA ASN A 82 -5.67 40.89 56.33
C ASN A 82 -7.15 40.52 56.55
N PRO A 83 -7.78 39.67 55.71
CA PRO A 83 -7.20 38.95 54.56
C PRO A 83 -6.86 39.88 53.37
N ILE A 84 -5.94 39.43 52.51
CA ILE A 84 -5.54 40.13 51.30
C ILE A 84 -6.66 39.99 50.24
N PRO A 85 -7.18 41.09 49.67
CA PRO A 85 -8.23 41.05 48.66
C PRO A 85 -7.75 40.47 47.32
N ALA A 86 -8.70 39.96 46.54
CA ALA A 86 -8.47 39.48 45.18
C ALA A 86 -8.26 40.67 44.22
N ASP A 87 -7.39 40.49 43.24
CA ASP A 87 -7.27 41.39 42.08
C ASP A 87 -8.41 41.16 41.08
N ASP A 88 -8.71 42.15 40.22
CA ASP A 88 -9.79 42.09 39.22
C ASP A 88 -9.60 40.89 38.27
N GLY A 89 -8.33 40.56 37.94
CA GLY A 89 -8.00 39.40 37.13
C GLY A 89 -8.37 38.06 37.78
N VAL A 90 -8.38 37.97 39.11
CA VAL A 90 -8.81 36.76 39.82
C VAL A 90 -10.33 36.62 39.80
N GLU A 91 -11.07 37.72 39.94
CA GLU A 91 -12.54 37.68 39.84
C GLU A 91 -12.98 37.20 38.44
N ASN A 92 -12.29 37.63 37.37
CA ASN A 92 -12.55 37.16 36.01
C ASN A 92 -12.26 35.65 35.82
N ILE A 93 -11.20 35.12 36.44
CA ILE A 93 -10.87 33.68 36.38
C ILE A 93 -11.99 32.84 36.99
N PHE A 94 -12.54 33.25 38.13
CA PHE A 94 -13.62 32.51 38.77
C PHE A 94 -14.91 32.56 37.95
N GLN A 95 -15.24 33.69 37.31
CA GLN A 95 -16.39 33.78 36.41
C GLN A 95 -16.25 32.84 35.22
N GLU A 96 -15.10 32.84 34.53
CA GLU A 96 -14.84 31.91 33.41
C GLU A 96 -14.85 30.44 33.89
N ALA A 97 -14.30 30.14 35.07
CA ALA A 97 -14.33 28.79 35.63
C ALA A 97 -15.76 28.31 35.95
N GLU A 98 -16.62 29.21 36.41
CA GLU A 98 -18.05 28.94 36.63
C GLU A 98 -18.76 28.63 35.31
N GLU A 99 -18.50 29.39 34.24
CA GLU A 99 -19.06 29.13 32.91
C GLU A 99 -18.63 27.77 32.35
N LEU A 100 -17.34 27.42 32.49
CA LEU A 100 -16.80 26.11 32.10
C LEU A 100 -17.46 24.96 32.85
N ASN A 101 -17.71 25.14 34.15
CA ASN A 101 -18.39 24.14 34.97
C ASN A 101 -19.87 23.98 34.61
N LEU A 102 -20.54 25.08 34.27
CA LEU A 102 -21.95 25.06 33.86
C LEU A 102 -22.13 24.28 32.55
N LEU A 103 -21.19 24.44 31.60
CA LEU A 103 -21.13 23.65 30.37
C LEU A 103 -20.99 22.15 30.63
N ASN A 104 -20.30 21.76 31.72
CA ASN A 104 -20.04 20.37 32.08
C ASN A 104 -21.00 19.82 33.16
N GLN A 105 -22.08 20.54 33.47
CA GLN A 105 -23.11 20.19 34.46
C GLN A 105 -22.56 19.87 35.88
N GLN A 106 -21.43 20.44 36.27
CA GLN A 106 -20.85 20.23 37.60
C GLN A 106 -21.35 21.29 38.60
N SER A 107 -21.78 20.84 39.79
CA SER A 107 -22.29 21.71 40.86
C SER A 107 -21.20 22.30 41.76
N GLU A 108 -19.97 21.79 41.68
CA GLU A 108 -18.83 22.24 42.50
C GLU A 108 -17.64 22.67 41.62
N LEU A 109 -17.01 23.79 41.98
CA LEU A 109 -15.80 24.29 41.32
C LEU A 109 -14.61 23.38 41.58
N ASN A 110 -13.96 22.93 40.51
CA ASN A 110 -12.84 22.00 40.55
C ASN A 110 -11.53 22.72 40.26
N SER A 111 -10.45 22.24 40.85
CA SER A 111 -9.12 22.83 40.73
C SER A 111 -8.67 22.88 39.24
N LEU A 112 -9.06 21.88 38.44
CA LEU A 112 -8.81 21.83 36.98
C LEU A 112 -9.57 22.90 36.19
N SER A 113 -10.81 23.24 36.56
CA SER A 113 -11.58 24.27 35.84
C SER A 113 -11.03 25.67 36.11
N VAL A 114 -10.57 25.94 37.33
CA VAL A 114 -9.88 27.19 37.66
C VAL A 114 -8.53 27.29 36.92
N LEU A 115 -7.77 26.20 36.81
CA LEU A 115 -6.53 26.20 36.02
C LEU A 115 -6.81 26.43 34.53
N THR A 116 -7.86 25.81 33.99
CA THR A 116 -8.26 25.98 32.58
C THR A 116 -8.67 27.43 32.31
N ALA A 117 -9.44 28.04 33.21
CA ALA A 117 -9.82 29.45 33.13
C ALA A 117 -8.59 30.37 33.16
N LEU A 118 -7.61 30.07 34.03
CA LEU A 118 -6.36 30.83 34.18
C LEU A 118 -5.49 30.84 32.91
N ILE A 119 -5.53 29.77 32.12
CA ILE A 119 -4.76 29.62 30.85
C ILE A 119 -5.51 30.22 29.64
N THR A 120 -6.74 30.68 29.84
CA THR A 120 -7.52 31.32 28.78
C THR A 120 -6.91 32.67 28.40
N PRO A 121 -6.52 32.88 27.13
CA PRO A 121 -5.91 34.13 26.71
C PRO A 121 -6.81 35.33 27.00
N GLY A 122 -6.32 36.27 27.80
CA GLY A 122 -7.04 37.50 28.15
C GLY A 122 -7.88 37.45 29.43
N VAL A 123 -7.97 36.29 30.11
CA VAL A 123 -8.67 36.16 31.40
C VAL A 123 -7.70 36.31 32.58
N GLY A 124 -6.81 35.33 32.77
CA GLY A 124 -5.81 35.36 33.84
C GLY A 124 -4.47 35.96 33.42
N PHE A 125 -4.04 35.67 32.19
CA PHE A 125 -2.78 36.14 31.62
C PHE A 125 -2.98 36.62 30.18
N THR A 126 -2.13 37.56 29.74
CA THR A 126 -2.19 38.07 28.36
C THR A 126 -1.66 37.04 27.37
N PHE A 127 -2.08 37.16 26.10
CA PHE A 127 -1.63 36.27 25.02
C PHE A 127 -0.10 36.19 24.92
N ASP A 128 0.60 37.33 25.07
CA ASP A 128 2.06 37.36 25.03
C ASP A 128 2.72 36.66 26.22
N GLN A 129 2.09 36.70 27.41
CA GLN A 129 2.60 35.96 28.58
C GLN A 129 2.45 34.45 28.39
N LEU A 130 1.33 34.00 27.81
CA LEU A 130 1.02 32.58 27.61
C LEU A 130 1.88 31.91 26.52
N LYS A 131 2.55 32.66 25.64
CA LYS A 131 3.53 32.10 24.67
C LYS A 131 4.64 31.29 25.33
N THR A 132 4.99 31.63 26.57
CA THR A 132 6.01 30.94 27.36
C THR A 132 5.43 29.92 28.33
N PHE A 133 4.09 29.78 28.37
CA PHE A 133 3.42 28.83 29.25
C PHE A 133 3.38 27.44 28.57
N PRO A 134 3.73 26.35 29.28
CA PRO A 134 3.92 25.03 28.66
C PRO A 134 2.60 24.32 28.34
N LEU A 135 1.47 24.83 28.82
CA LEU A 135 0.14 24.23 28.67
C LEU A 135 -0.75 25.04 27.74
N GLN A 136 -1.53 24.34 26.90
CA GLN A 136 -2.57 24.95 26.06
C GLN A 136 -3.97 24.65 26.62
N ARG A 137 -4.91 25.60 26.44
CA ARG A 137 -6.30 25.48 26.93
C ARG A 137 -6.99 24.21 26.41
N ASP A 138 -6.79 23.86 25.14
CA ASP A 138 -7.47 22.72 24.50
C ASP A 138 -7.09 21.36 25.13
N GLN A 139 -5.84 21.23 25.60
CA GLN A 139 -5.37 20.02 26.27
C GLN A 139 -6.10 19.80 27.60
N LEU A 140 -6.33 20.88 28.35
CA LEU A 140 -7.04 20.80 29.63
C LEU A 140 -8.55 20.62 29.45
N LEU A 141 -9.15 21.25 28.43
CA LEU A 141 -10.57 21.06 28.11
C LEU A 141 -10.89 19.62 27.75
N ASN A 142 -10.07 18.98 26.90
CA ASN A 142 -10.27 17.57 26.53
C ASN A 142 -10.27 16.66 27.77
N LYS A 143 -9.39 16.92 28.72
CA LYS A 143 -9.33 16.14 29.97
C LYS A 143 -10.52 16.44 30.88
N PHE A 144 -10.90 17.71 31.02
CA PHE A 144 -12.05 18.15 31.80
C PHE A 144 -13.38 17.53 31.31
N PHE A 145 -13.56 17.37 29.99
CA PHE A 145 -14.73 16.69 29.43
C PHE A 145 -14.63 15.16 29.51
N SER A 146 -13.43 14.58 29.44
CA SER A 146 -13.24 13.13 29.49
C SER A 146 -13.58 12.50 30.85
N GLU A 147 -13.39 13.23 31.96
CA GLU A 147 -13.67 12.75 33.32
C GLU A 147 -15.17 12.46 33.58
N ASN A 148 -16.10 13.01 32.78
CA ASN A 148 -17.54 12.79 32.93
C ASN A 148 -18.06 11.49 32.26
N SER A 149 -17.19 10.70 31.63
CA SER A 149 -17.58 9.46 30.92
C SER A 149 -17.57 8.19 31.79
N THR A 150 -17.58 8.31 33.12
CA THR A 150 -17.80 7.17 34.03
C THR A 150 -18.45 7.60 35.35
N ASP A 151 -19.75 7.32 35.53
CA ASP A 151 -20.26 6.61 36.72
C ASP A 151 -21.80 6.56 36.74
N THR A 152 -22.36 5.40 36.42
CA THR A 152 -23.44 4.80 37.22
C THR A 152 -23.50 3.30 36.91
N ASN A 153 -23.62 2.51 37.98
CA ASN A 153 -23.71 1.05 38.05
C ASN A 153 -22.42 0.25 37.90
N LYS A 154 -21.66 0.18 39.01
CA LYS A 154 -21.07 -1.09 39.48
C LYS A 154 -21.00 -1.13 41.00
N THR A 155 -21.93 -1.88 41.59
CA THR A 155 -21.75 -2.56 42.86
C THR A 155 -20.43 -3.35 42.81
N LYS A 156 -19.56 -3.05 43.77
CA LYS A 156 -18.18 -3.54 43.86
C LYS A 156 -18.13 -5.05 44.13
N GLU A 157 -17.88 -5.84 43.09
CA GLU A 157 -16.86 -6.88 43.19
C GLU A 157 -15.51 -6.24 42.84
N LYS A 158 -14.54 -6.37 43.74
CA LYS A 158 -13.15 -5.94 43.52
C LYS A 158 -12.52 -6.81 42.45
N SER A 159 -12.36 -6.28 41.24
CA SER A 159 -11.37 -6.78 40.28
C SER A 159 -10.53 -5.62 39.74
N SER A 160 -9.29 -5.54 40.25
CA SER A 160 -8.07 -5.01 39.63
C SER A 160 -8.23 -4.32 38.26
N LYS A 161 -8.23 -2.99 38.23
CA LYS A 161 -8.13 -2.19 37.00
C LYS A 161 -6.86 -1.31 36.94
N SER A 162 -5.92 -1.48 37.86
CA SER A 162 -4.69 -0.66 37.98
C SER A 162 -3.38 -1.35 37.56
N ASP A 163 -3.39 -2.62 37.15
CA ASP A 163 -2.16 -3.44 37.23
C ASP A 163 -1.44 -3.70 35.88
N LEU A 164 -1.91 -3.16 34.74
CA LEU A 164 -1.36 -3.48 33.40
C LEU A 164 -1.24 -2.24 32.49
N GLU A 165 -0.41 -1.27 32.87
CA GLU A 165 -0.20 -0.02 32.11
C GLU A 165 0.38 -0.23 30.71
N TYR A 166 1.21 -1.27 30.52
CA TYR A 166 1.93 -1.54 29.25
C TYR A 166 1.48 -2.83 28.53
N LEU A 167 0.44 -3.50 29.03
CA LEU A 167 0.01 -4.82 28.55
C LEU A 167 -1.49 -4.82 28.24
N ILE A 168 -1.87 -5.31 27.06
CA ILE A 168 -3.26 -5.62 26.71
C ILE A 168 -3.51 -7.11 26.93
N ASP A 169 -4.51 -7.46 27.74
CA ASP A 169 -4.93 -8.86 27.90
C ASP A 169 -5.84 -9.32 26.76
N LEU A 170 -5.27 -10.06 25.81
CA LEU A 170 -5.99 -10.63 24.67
C LEU A 170 -6.96 -11.74 25.10
N THR A 171 -6.65 -12.51 26.16
CA THR A 171 -7.56 -13.55 26.66
C THR A 171 -8.85 -12.93 27.23
N SER A 172 -8.76 -11.75 27.84
CA SER A 172 -9.94 -11.01 28.31
C SER A 172 -10.80 -10.49 27.15
N LEU A 173 -10.18 -9.96 26.09
CA LEU A 173 -10.87 -9.50 24.87
C LEU A 173 -11.50 -10.66 24.09
N ALA A 174 -10.88 -11.85 24.14
CA ALA A 174 -11.45 -13.06 23.57
C ALA A 174 -12.76 -13.45 24.27
N LYS A 175 -12.84 -13.30 25.60
CA LYS A 175 -14.05 -13.60 26.39
C LYS A 175 -15.20 -12.64 26.10
N SER A 176 -14.91 -11.39 25.73
CA SER A 176 -15.94 -10.41 25.34
C SER A 176 -16.42 -10.57 23.89
N HIS A 177 -15.97 -11.61 23.16
CA HIS A 177 -16.25 -11.82 21.72
C HIS A 177 -15.86 -10.63 20.82
N GLN A 178 -14.88 -9.83 21.24
CA GLN A 178 -14.40 -8.67 20.48
C GLN A 178 -13.23 -9.01 19.55
N LEU A 179 -12.64 -10.20 19.65
CA LEU A 179 -11.56 -10.63 18.77
C LEU A 179 -12.08 -11.28 17.50
N SER A 180 -11.35 -11.06 16.40
CA SER A 180 -11.55 -11.78 15.15
C SER A 180 -11.35 -13.29 15.36
N THR A 181 -12.26 -14.09 14.81
CA THR A 181 -12.15 -15.54 14.79
C THR A 181 -11.07 -15.96 13.79
N VAL A 182 -10.21 -16.90 14.19
CA VAL A 182 -9.27 -17.49 13.24
C VAL A 182 -10.01 -18.49 12.37
N VAL A 183 -9.79 -18.36 11.07
CA VAL A 183 -10.31 -19.26 10.04
C VAL A 183 -9.15 -19.66 9.14
N ALA A 184 -9.14 -20.91 8.69
CA ALA A 184 -8.18 -21.46 7.73
C ALA A 184 -6.68 -21.38 8.13
N ARG A 185 -6.36 -21.38 9.44
CA ARG A 185 -4.97 -21.39 9.98
C ARG A 185 -4.77 -22.40 11.10
N ASP A 186 -5.44 -23.54 11.00
CA ASP A 186 -5.46 -24.57 12.05
C ASP A 186 -4.09 -25.23 12.24
N GLN A 187 -3.34 -25.45 11.16
CA GLN A 187 -2.02 -26.07 11.22
C GLN A 187 -1.01 -25.17 11.93
N GLU A 188 -1.00 -23.87 11.61
CA GLU A 188 -0.12 -22.91 12.26
C GLU A 188 -0.49 -22.73 13.74
N LEU A 189 -1.78 -22.68 14.07
CA LEU A 189 -2.25 -22.65 15.46
C LEU A 189 -1.82 -23.90 16.24
N LEU A 190 -1.93 -25.07 15.63
CA LEU A 190 -1.51 -26.34 16.23
C LEU A 190 0.00 -26.34 16.47
N ASN A 191 0.81 -25.94 15.47
CA ASN A 191 2.26 -25.83 15.60
C ASN A 191 2.68 -24.86 16.72
N ILE A 192 2.00 -23.71 16.83
CA ILE A 192 2.25 -22.75 17.93
C ILE A 192 1.92 -23.39 19.27
N THR A 193 0.76 -24.03 19.38
CA THR A 193 0.31 -24.68 20.63
C THR A 193 1.26 -25.79 21.07
N GLU A 194 1.70 -26.63 20.14
CA GLU A 194 2.71 -27.67 20.37
C GLU A 194 4.04 -27.07 20.80
N THR A 195 4.49 -26.02 20.12
CA THR A 195 5.76 -25.36 20.41
C THR A 195 5.77 -24.74 21.81
N ILE A 196 4.72 -23.99 22.17
CA ILE A 196 4.59 -23.41 23.51
C ILE A 196 4.59 -24.51 24.58
N GLY A 197 4.06 -25.69 24.27
CA GLY A 197 4.04 -26.86 25.15
C GLY A 197 5.40 -27.52 25.38
N ARG A 198 6.42 -27.26 24.53
CA ARG A 198 7.74 -27.89 24.64
C ARG A 198 8.48 -27.44 25.90
N PHE A 199 9.28 -28.36 26.46
CA PHE A 199 10.21 -28.05 27.54
C PHE A 199 11.45 -27.31 27.04
N THR A 200 11.93 -27.66 25.85
CA THR A 200 13.08 -27.02 25.19
C THR A 200 12.61 -26.22 23.98
N LYS A 201 12.91 -24.92 23.99
CA LYS A 201 12.48 -23.91 23.00
C LYS A 201 10.96 -23.62 22.98
N PRO A 202 10.38 -23.11 24.09
CA PRO A 202 8.97 -22.77 24.12
C PRO A 202 8.62 -21.49 23.34
N HIS A 203 9.61 -20.67 22.97
CA HIS A 203 9.39 -19.37 22.33
C HIS A 203 9.17 -19.51 20.83
N VAL A 204 8.21 -18.76 20.29
CA VAL A 204 7.84 -18.80 18.87
C VAL A 204 8.25 -17.51 18.19
N LEU A 205 8.92 -17.64 17.05
CA LEU A 205 9.23 -16.54 16.17
C LEU A 205 8.47 -16.71 14.86
N ILE A 206 7.59 -15.76 14.57
CA ILE A 206 6.72 -15.76 13.41
C ILE A 206 7.32 -14.87 12.31
N THR A 207 7.64 -15.47 11.18
CA THR A 207 8.07 -14.79 9.95
C THR A 207 6.96 -14.84 8.91
N GLY A 208 7.06 -14.00 7.89
CA GLY A 208 6.05 -13.85 6.85
C GLY A 208 5.98 -12.41 6.34
N GLU A 209 5.28 -12.22 5.23
CA GLU A 209 5.04 -10.88 4.69
C GLU A 209 3.92 -10.14 5.44
N SER A 210 3.78 -8.84 5.22
CA SER A 210 2.69 -8.06 5.83
C SER A 210 1.35 -8.48 5.20
N GLY A 211 0.28 -8.51 5.99
CA GLY A 211 -1.08 -8.80 5.50
C GLY A 211 -1.49 -10.28 5.48
N VAL A 212 -0.59 -11.24 5.72
CA VAL A 212 -0.92 -12.70 5.69
C VAL A 212 -1.76 -13.20 6.88
N GLY A 213 -2.04 -12.34 7.87
CA GLY A 213 -2.85 -12.68 9.04
C GLY A 213 -2.08 -13.08 10.31
N LYS A 214 -0.83 -12.65 10.49
CA LYS A 214 -0.01 -13.01 11.67
C LYS A 214 -0.69 -12.69 13.02
N SER A 215 -1.26 -11.49 13.15
CA SER A 215 -1.95 -11.05 14.37
C SER A 215 -3.25 -11.81 14.61
N VAL A 216 -3.91 -12.26 13.54
CA VAL A 216 -5.16 -13.04 13.61
C VAL A 216 -4.89 -14.38 14.28
N ILE A 217 -3.78 -15.05 13.97
CA ILE A 217 -3.38 -16.32 14.61
C ILE A 217 -3.22 -16.15 16.13
N ILE A 218 -2.65 -15.05 16.60
CA ILE A 218 -2.50 -14.78 18.04
C ILE A 218 -3.85 -14.57 18.71
N ASN A 219 -4.78 -13.87 18.05
CA ASN A 219 -6.15 -13.72 18.53
C ASN A 219 -6.85 -15.09 18.62
N GLY A 220 -6.61 -15.99 17.67
CA GLY A 220 -7.12 -17.37 17.72
C GLY A 220 -6.57 -18.17 18.88
N LEU A 221 -5.27 -18.06 19.15
CA LEU A 221 -4.66 -18.70 20.32
C LEU A 221 -5.33 -18.22 21.61
N ALA A 222 -5.54 -16.90 21.75
CA ALA A 222 -6.23 -16.33 22.89
C ALA A 222 -7.68 -16.83 23.02
N SER A 223 -8.37 -17.02 21.88
CA SER A 223 -9.73 -17.58 21.81
C SER A 223 -9.79 -19.07 22.17
N ILE A 224 -8.84 -19.89 21.71
CA ILE A 224 -8.75 -21.32 22.06
C ILE A 224 -8.50 -21.50 23.56
N ILE A 225 -7.63 -20.66 24.14
CA ILE A 225 -7.34 -20.65 25.57
C ILE A 225 -8.57 -20.20 26.37
N SER A 226 -9.27 -19.14 25.94
CA SER A 226 -10.45 -18.63 26.65
C SER A 226 -11.63 -19.60 26.63
N GLN A 227 -11.78 -20.37 25.55
CA GLN A 227 -12.80 -21.42 25.39
C GLN A 227 -12.45 -22.73 26.11
N GLY A 228 -11.24 -22.86 26.69
CA GLY A 228 -10.79 -24.09 27.36
C GLY A 228 -10.49 -25.25 26.40
N LYS A 229 -10.26 -24.97 25.11
CA LYS A 229 -9.91 -25.98 24.09
C LYS A 229 -8.40 -26.23 23.97
N ALA A 230 -7.58 -25.45 24.70
CA ALA A 230 -6.13 -25.62 24.73
C ALA A 230 -5.72 -26.87 25.53
N PRO A 231 -4.51 -27.44 25.29
CA PRO A 231 -3.95 -28.51 26.11
C PRO A 231 -3.88 -28.13 27.59
N ALA A 232 -3.95 -29.13 28.48
CA ALA A 232 -4.04 -28.93 29.94
C ALA A 232 -3.01 -27.93 30.52
N LEU A 233 -1.79 -27.94 29.96
CA LEU A 233 -0.67 -27.06 30.32
C LEU A 233 -0.92 -25.56 30.06
N LEU A 234 -1.85 -25.22 29.16
CA LEU A 234 -2.11 -23.86 28.69
C LEU A 234 -3.49 -23.34 29.11
N THR A 235 -4.32 -24.19 29.71
CA THR A 235 -5.69 -23.82 30.15
C THR A 235 -5.73 -22.66 31.15
N GLN A 236 -4.67 -22.50 31.96
CA GLN A 236 -4.54 -21.42 32.95
C GLN A 236 -3.66 -20.26 32.48
N SER A 237 -3.05 -20.38 31.29
CA SER A 237 -2.22 -19.33 30.72
C SER A 237 -3.07 -18.16 30.24
N ARG A 238 -2.51 -16.94 30.30
CA ARG A 238 -3.10 -15.73 29.73
C ARG A 238 -2.20 -15.17 28.66
N VAL A 239 -2.79 -14.62 27.60
CA VAL A 239 -2.08 -14.02 26.46
C VAL A 239 -2.10 -12.51 26.62
N PHE A 240 -0.93 -11.90 26.69
CA PHE A 240 -0.75 -10.46 26.79
C PHE A 240 -0.02 -9.92 25.57
N LYS A 241 -0.52 -8.82 24.99
CA LYS A 241 0.18 -8.07 23.96
C LYS A 241 0.94 -6.91 24.60
N LEU A 242 2.22 -6.80 24.29
CA LEU A 242 3.06 -5.67 24.70
C LEU A 242 2.76 -4.45 23.82
N GLN A 243 2.42 -3.31 24.44
CA GLN A 243 2.25 -2.05 23.72
C GLN A 243 3.58 -1.31 23.64
N MET A 244 4.25 -1.41 22.49
CA MET A 244 5.52 -0.75 22.26
C MET A 244 5.35 0.77 22.27
N GLU A 245 4.21 1.27 21.81
CA GLU A 245 3.87 2.69 21.77
C GLU A 245 3.86 3.29 23.17
N SER A 246 3.25 2.60 24.15
CA SER A 246 3.19 3.03 25.55
C SER A 246 4.56 2.98 26.23
N ILE A 247 5.41 2.04 25.85
CA ILE A 247 6.77 1.90 26.42
C ILE A 247 7.70 2.99 25.90
N LEU A 248 7.59 3.33 24.62
CA LEU A 248 8.39 4.35 23.95
C LEU A 248 7.90 5.77 24.23
N ALA A 249 6.60 5.97 24.46
CA ALA A 249 6.01 7.27 24.75
C ALA A 249 6.66 7.91 26.01
N GLY A 250 7.21 9.11 25.86
CA GLY A 250 7.83 9.85 26.96
C GLY A 250 9.15 9.28 27.46
N ALA A 251 9.77 8.30 26.78
CA ALA A 251 11.10 7.83 27.12
C ALA A 251 12.16 8.69 26.39
N THR A 252 12.89 9.52 27.13
CA THR A 252 14.02 10.30 26.57
C THR A 252 15.35 9.55 26.72
N TYR A 253 15.46 8.70 27.73
CA TYR A 253 16.67 7.94 28.02
C TYR A 253 16.46 6.43 27.87
N LYS A 254 17.45 5.75 27.28
CA LYS A 254 17.44 4.30 27.04
C LYS A 254 17.23 3.46 28.32
N GLY A 255 17.73 3.94 29.45
CA GLY A 255 17.57 3.28 30.75
C GLY A 255 16.11 3.22 31.22
N GLU A 256 15.29 4.20 30.85
CA GLU A 256 13.87 4.25 31.22
C GLU A 256 13.08 3.16 30.49
N ILE A 257 13.40 2.91 29.21
CA ILE A 257 12.81 1.83 28.43
C ILE A 257 13.16 0.49 29.08
N GLU A 258 14.41 0.30 29.48
CA GLU A 258 14.87 -0.91 30.17
C GLU A 258 14.16 -1.10 31.52
N ASP A 259 14.02 -0.03 32.31
CA ASP A 259 13.32 -0.08 33.60
C ASP A 259 11.82 -0.37 33.44
N ARG A 260 11.16 0.20 32.42
CA ARG A 260 9.77 -0.12 32.08
C ARG A 260 9.61 -1.59 31.67
N LEU A 261 10.50 -2.11 30.83
CA LEU A 261 10.51 -3.54 30.47
C LEU A 261 10.75 -4.45 31.69
N ARG A 262 11.66 -4.07 32.60
CA ARG A 262 11.87 -4.81 33.86
C ARG A 262 10.62 -4.83 34.73
N LYS A 263 9.86 -3.73 34.80
CA LYS A 263 8.57 -3.69 35.50
C LYS A 263 7.57 -4.67 34.87
N VAL A 264 7.47 -4.69 33.55
CA VAL A 264 6.61 -5.62 32.81
C VAL A 264 7.00 -7.08 33.09
N PHE A 265 8.28 -7.43 33.00
CA PHE A 265 8.72 -8.81 33.26
C PHE A 265 8.47 -9.26 34.71
N LYS A 266 8.64 -8.37 35.70
CA LYS A 266 8.29 -8.66 37.10
C LYS A 266 6.80 -8.91 37.31
N GLN A 267 5.94 -8.21 36.57
CA GLN A 267 4.49 -8.45 36.61
C GLN A 267 4.14 -9.83 36.00
N LEU A 268 4.81 -10.20 34.91
CA LEU A 268 4.61 -11.50 34.26
C LEU A 268 5.09 -12.68 35.14
N GLU A 269 6.14 -12.49 35.95
CA GLU A 269 6.63 -13.53 36.88
C GLU A 269 5.58 -13.95 37.92
N GLN A 270 4.62 -13.09 38.25
CA GLN A 270 3.54 -13.40 39.20
C GLN A 270 2.41 -14.25 38.62
N LEU A 271 2.40 -14.48 37.30
CA LEU A 271 1.36 -15.19 36.58
C LEU A 271 1.78 -16.62 36.25
N ASN A 272 0.80 -17.54 36.18
CA ASN A 272 1.06 -18.92 35.81
C ASN A 272 1.33 -19.02 34.30
N ARG A 273 2.60 -19.11 33.92
CA ARG A 273 3.08 -19.32 32.54
C ARG A 273 2.36 -18.38 31.54
N PRO A 274 2.50 -17.06 31.66
CA PRO A 274 1.88 -16.13 30.73
C PRO A 274 2.55 -16.21 29.34
N ILE A 275 1.76 -15.92 28.32
CA ILE A 275 2.21 -15.81 26.93
C ILE A 275 2.31 -14.31 26.62
N LEU A 276 3.51 -13.84 26.32
CA LEU A 276 3.76 -12.46 25.91
C LEU A 276 3.85 -12.41 24.38
N PHE A 277 3.04 -11.57 23.76
CA PHE A 277 3.07 -11.31 22.33
C PHE A 277 3.71 -9.96 22.03
N LEU A 278 4.62 -9.95 21.07
CA LEU A 278 5.34 -8.77 20.61
C LEU A 278 5.27 -8.65 19.08
N ASP A 279 4.76 -7.54 18.56
CA ASP A 279 4.51 -7.40 17.13
C ASP A 279 5.79 -7.39 16.30
N ASP A 280 6.82 -6.64 16.69
CA ASP A 280 8.08 -6.57 15.92
C ASP A 280 9.32 -6.60 16.81
N LEU A 281 10.01 -7.74 16.82
CA LEU A 281 11.22 -7.95 17.60
C LEU A 281 12.36 -7.00 17.20
N GLN A 282 12.39 -6.55 15.94
CA GLN A 282 13.45 -5.69 15.45
C GLN A 282 13.53 -4.39 16.26
N THR A 283 12.39 -3.83 16.66
CA THR A 283 12.31 -2.60 17.46
C THR A 283 13.11 -2.69 18.77
N LEU A 284 13.24 -3.90 19.34
CA LEU A 284 14.00 -4.14 20.57
C LEU A 284 15.46 -4.53 20.34
N ILE A 285 15.77 -5.21 19.23
CA ILE A 285 17.07 -5.87 19.00
C ILE A 285 18.02 -5.05 18.10
N ASP A 286 17.55 -4.03 17.38
CA ASP A 286 18.37 -3.35 16.38
C ASP A 286 19.67 -2.73 16.98
N ASP A 287 20.81 -3.35 16.65
CA ASP A 287 22.15 -2.99 17.15
C ASP A 287 22.63 -1.64 16.62
N LYS A 288 22.09 -1.19 15.47
CA LYS A 288 22.40 0.12 14.88
C LYS A 288 21.97 1.30 15.75
N SER A 289 21.00 1.08 16.64
CA SER A 289 20.53 2.04 17.66
C SER A 289 21.37 2.03 18.94
N GLY A 290 22.30 1.07 19.11
CA GLY A 290 23.05 0.88 20.35
C GLY A 290 22.18 0.40 21.51
N ASN A 291 21.29 -0.57 21.27
CA ASN A 291 20.35 -1.17 22.23
C ASN A 291 20.83 -2.51 22.83
N THR A 292 22.13 -2.77 22.85
CA THR A 292 22.72 -4.03 23.33
C THR A 292 22.24 -4.43 24.72
N GLY A 293 22.01 -3.48 25.63
CA GLY A 293 21.50 -3.72 26.99
C GLY A 293 20.11 -4.40 27.03
N ILE A 294 19.20 -3.98 26.15
CA ILE A 294 17.83 -4.54 26.07
C ILE A 294 17.87 -5.97 25.52
N THR A 295 18.72 -6.23 24.52
CA THR A 295 18.93 -7.57 23.96
C THR A 295 19.47 -8.54 25.03
N HIS A 296 20.41 -8.09 25.87
CA HIS A 296 20.92 -8.89 26.98
C HIS A 296 19.87 -9.11 28.07
N LEU A 297 19.06 -8.09 28.40
CA LEU A 297 17.95 -8.22 29.34
C LEU A 297 16.94 -9.27 28.86
N LEU A 298 16.51 -9.18 27.59
CA LEU A 298 15.56 -10.12 27.00
C LEU A 298 16.11 -11.56 27.04
N LYS A 299 17.37 -11.77 26.61
CA LYS A 299 18.02 -13.08 26.67
C LYS A 299 18.07 -13.64 28.10
N SER A 300 18.35 -12.79 29.08
CA SER A 300 18.40 -13.18 30.49
C SER A 300 17.03 -13.66 30.97
N GLU A 301 15.97 -12.89 30.72
CA GLU A 301 14.61 -13.23 31.16
C GLU A 301 14.04 -14.45 30.44
N LEU A 302 14.32 -14.62 29.14
CA LEU A 302 13.87 -15.80 28.38
C LEU A 302 14.52 -17.10 28.90
N ASN A 303 15.79 -17.07 29.31
CA ASN A 303 16.47 -18.23 29.89
C ASN A 303 15.91 -18.66 31.26
N LYS A 304 15.27 -17.75 32.00
CA LYS A 304 14.63 -18.10 33.29
C LYS A 304 13.35 -18.92 33.09
N GLY A 305 12.69 -18.80 31.94
CA GLY A 305 11.54 -19.62 31.56
C GLY A 305 10.21 -19.29 32.27
N TYR A 306 10.07 -18.09 32.86
CA TYR A 306 8.84 -17.69 33.57
C TYR A 306 7.65 -17.41 32.63
N PHE A 307 7.92 -16.92 31.43
CA PHE A 307 6.91 -16.60 30.42
C PHE A 307 7.30 -17.17 29.06
N VAL A 308 6.35 -17.29 28.16
CA VAL A 308 6.58 -17.68 26.78
C VAL A 308 6.43 -16.47 25.86
N LEU A 309 7.48 -16.12 25.14
CA LEU A 309 7.45 -15.08 24.11
C LEU A 309 7.00 -15.64 22.76
N ILE A 310 6.00 -14.99 22.16
CA ILE A 310 5.67 -15.08 20.74
C ILE A 310 5.98 -13.72 20.13
N THR A 311 6.76 -13.70 19.06
CA THR A 311 7.10 -12.43 18.41
C THR A 311 7.12 -12.54 16.90
N THR A 312 6.87 -11.44 16.19
CA THR A 312 7.02 -11.40 14.74
C THR A 312 8.26 -10.64 14.32
N ILE A 313 8.80 -11.01 13.16
CA ILE A 313 9.94 -10.32 12.55
C ILE A 313 9.75 -10.31 11.02
N PRO A 314 10.15 -9.23 10.33
CA PRO A 314 10.22 -9.23 8.87
C PRO A 314 11.21 -10.26 8.32
N ASN A 315 10.92 -10.84 7.16
CA ASN A 315 11.76 -11.87 6.51
C ASN A 315 13.20 -11.39 6.27
N ASP A 316 13.37 -10.13 5.88
CA ASP A 316 14.69 -9.53 5.60
C ASP A 316 15.55 -9.36 6.86
N SER A 317 14.89 -9.11 8.00
CA SER A 317 15.54 -8.87 9.29
C SER A 317 15.88 -10.16 10.02
N PHE A 318 15.13 -11.25 9.76
CA PHE A 318 15.38 -12.56 10.35
C PHE A 318 16.82 -13.06 10.12
N ARG A 319 17.30 -13.00 8.87
CA ARG A 319 18.66 -13.45 8.52
C ARG A 319 19.76 -12.63 9.20
N LYS A 320 19.55 -11.31 9.34
CA LYS A 320 20.57 -10.42 9.92
C LYS A 320 20.66 -10.55 11.44
N LEU A 321 19.52 -10.66 12.11
CA LEU A 321 19.44 -10.58 13.57
C LEU A 321 19.45 -11.95 14.26
N ILE A 322 18.87 -13.00 13.65
CA ILE A 322 18.73 -14.32 14.28
C ILE A 322 19.77 -15.31 13.78
N ASP A 323 20.09 -15.36 12.48
CA ASP A 323 21.12 -16.28 11.98
C ASP A 323 22.53 -15.90 12.44
N GLY A 324 22.78 -14.61 12.70
CA GLY A 324 24.04 -14.12 13.28
C GLY A 324 24.22 -14.45 14.76
N ASP A 325 23.13 -14.69 15.51
CA ASP A 325 23.17 -14.88 16.96
C ASP A 325 22.73 -16.29 17.38
N SER A 326 23.73 -17.14 17.64
CA SER A 326 23.52 -18.53 18.06
C SER A 326 22.72 -18.68 19.36
N ALA A 327 22.67 -17.67 20.24
CA ALA A 327 21.92 -17.74 21.49
C ALA A 327 20.42 -17.57 21.24
N LEU A 328 20.01 -16.60 20.42
CA LEU A 328 18.61 -16.39 20.08
C LEU A 328 18.05 -17.56 19.25
N LYS A 329 18.83 -18.07 18.28
CA LYS A 329 18.46 -19.24 17.47
C LYS A 329 18.23 -20.52 18.29
N ARG A 330 18.82 -20.60 19.49
CA ARG A 330 18.59 -21.70 20.43
C ARG A 330 17.34 -21.52 21.28
N LEU A 331 16.85 -20.30 21.47
CA LEU A 331 15.70 -19.98 22.31
C LEU A 331 14.38 -20.05 21.54
N PHE A 332 14.38 -19.66 20.26
CA PHE A 332 13.19 -19.61 19.42
C PHE A 332 13.04 -20.83 18.50
N GLU A 333 11.80 -21.24 18.30
CA GLU A 333 11.36 -22.02 17.14
C GLU A 333 10.88 -21.07 16.06
N HIS A 334 11.25 -21.33 14.80
CA HIS A 334 10.92 -20.47 13.68
C HIS A 334 9.71 -21.03 12.93
N LEU A 335 8.65 -20.21 12.83
CA LEU A 335 7.42 -20.53 12.10
C LEU A 335 7.25 -19.51 10.96
N ASN A 336 7.38 -19.98 9.73
CA ASN A 336 7.15 -19.18 8.54
C ASN A 336 5.67 -19.24 8.15
N ILE A 337 4.99 -18.10 8.11
CA ILE A 337 3.62 -17.98 7.63
C ILE A 337 3.67 -17.52 6.18
N GLU A 338 3.21 -18.42 5.31
CA GLU A 338 3.07 -18.14 3.89
C GLU A 338 1.71 -17.53 3.57
N GLU A 339 1.64 -16.91 2.40
CA GLU A 339 0.39 -16.40 1.84
C GLU A 339 -0.61 -17.56 1.71
N PRO A 340 -1.87 -17.38 2.16
CA PRO A 340 -2.85 -18.46 2.07
C PRO A 340 -3.22 -18.72 0.61
N ASP A 341 -3.50 -19.99 0.30
CA ASP A 341 -4.09 -20.36 -0.98
C ASP A 341 -5.44 -19.68 -1.18
N THR A 342 -5.85 -19.50 -2.43
CA THR A 342 -7.11 -18.89 -2.86
C THR A 342 -8.32 -19.37 -2.07
N THR A 343 -8.44 -20.68 -1.84
CA THR A 343 -9.54 -21.27 -1.05
C THR A 343 -9.53 -20.77 0.40
N HIS A 344 -8.39 -20.85 1.08
CA HIS A 344 -8.23 -20.38 2.45
C HIS A 344 -8.38 -18.86 2.55
N ALA A 345 -7.89 -18.11 1.56
CA ALA A 345 -8.03 -16.66 1.48
C ALA A 345 -9.50 -16.23 1.39
N ILE A 346 -10.34 -16.97 0.66
CA ILE A 346 -11.80 -16.72 0.59
C ILE A 346 -12.45 -16.90 1.95
N GLU A 347 -12.12 -17.98 2.67
CA GLU A 347 -12.67 -18.22 4.02
C GLU A 347 -12.24 -17.14 5.02
N MET A 348 -10.96 -16.72 4.96
CA MET A 348 -10.44 -15.63 5.78
C MET A 348 -11.12 -14.30 5.45
N ALA A 349 -11.29 -14.00 4.16
CA ALA A 349 -11.98 -12.79 3.70
C ALA A 349 -13.44 -12.79 4.17
N LEU A 350 -14.16 -13.92 4.05
CA LEU A 350 -15.54 -14.06 4.51
C LEU A 350 -15.69 -13.70 5.99
N SER A 351 -14.76 -14.14 6.84
CA SER A 351 -14.78 -13.81 8.27
C SER A 351 -14.59 -12.31 8.54
N ALA A 352 -13.75 -11.63 7.75
CA ALA A 352 -13.51 -10.20 7.91
C ALA A 352 -14.65 -9.35 7.32
N VAL A 353 -15.21 -9.80 6.20
CA VAL A 353 -16.28 -9.11 5.46
C VAL A 353 -17.54 -8.96 6.30
N SER A 354 -17.86 -9.89 7.21
CA SER A 354 -19.01 -9.75 8.11
C SER A 354 -18.99 -8.43 8.90
N GLN A 355 -17.81 -8.01 9.40
CA GLN A 355 -17.68 -6.74 10.13
C GLN A 355 -17.79 -5.52 9.20
N LEU A 356 -17.30 -5.65 7.95
CA LEU A 356 -17.41 -4.61 6.94
C LEU A 356 -18.85 -4.42 6.47
N GLN A 357 -19.60 -5.51 6.31
CA GLN A 357 -21.03 -5.48 5.97
C GLN A 357 -21.83 -4.75 7.04
N ASP A 358 -21.58 -5.03 8.33
CA ASP A 358 -22.24 -4.34 9.44
C ASP A 358 -21.90 -2.84 9.49
N HIS A 359 -20.63 -2.50 9.23
CA HIS A 359 -20.15 -1.12 9.23
C HIS A 359 -20.76 -0.28 8.09
N HIS A 360 -20.69 -0.78 6.86
CA HIS A 360 -21.18 -0.06 5.67
C HIS A 360 -22.68 -0.25 5.43
N LYS A 361 -23.30 -1.25 6.06
CA LYS A 361 -24.67 -1.75 5.82
C LYS A 361 -24.93 -2.06 4.35
N LEU A 362 -23.96 -2.73 3.72
CA LEU A 362 -24.04 -3.27 2.37
C LEU A 362 -23.73 -4.76 2.42
N ASN A 363 -24.39 -5.55 1.58
CA ASN A 363 -24.20 -6.98 1.46
C ASN A 363 -23.28 -7.33 0.30
N ILE A 364 -22.62 -8.48 0.38
CA ILE A 364 -21.83 -9.03 -0.72
C ILE A 364 -22.01 -10.54 -0.74
N GLN A 365 -22.28 -11.10 -1.92
CA GLN A 365 -22.44 -12.55 -2.08
C GLN A 365 -21.08 -13.26 -2.07
N LEU A 366 -21.09 -14.54 -1.70
CA LEU A 366 -19.87 -15.36 -1.64
C LEU A 366 -19.15 -15.42 -3.00
N GLU A 367 -19.90 -15.46 -4.09
CA GLU A 367 -19.39 -15.42 -5.46
C GLU A 367 -18.54 -14.15 -5.71
N HIS A 368 -19.02 -12.97 -5.31
CA HIS A 368 -18.28 -11.72 -5.44
C HIS A 368 -17.08 -11.58 -4.49
N ILE A 369 -17.13 -12.22 -3.31
CA ILE A 369 -15.94 -12.32 -2.44
C ILE A 369 -14.84 -13.13 -3.13
N SER A 370 -15.19 -14.25 -3.78
CA SER A 370 -14.22 -15.07 -4.52
C SER A 370 -13.60 -14.33 -5.72
N GLU A 371 -14.40 -13.51 -6.39
CA GLU A 371 -13.93 -12.64 -7.47
C GLU A 371 -13.01 -11.55 -6.94
N ALA A 372 -13.31 -10.95 -5.78
CA ALA A 372 -12.45 -9.96 -5.14
C ALA A 372 -11.07 -10.54 -4.79
N VAL A 373 -11.01 -11.77 -4.25
CA VAL A 373 -9.73 -12.47 -3.99
C VAL A 373 -8.94 -12.69 -5.28
N THR A 374 -9.62 -13.09 -6.35
CA THR A 374 -8.99 -13.33 -7.66
C THR A 374 -8.48 -12.03 -8.30
N LEU A 375 -9.25 -10.95 -8.20
CA LEU A 375 -8.86 -9.63 -8.69
C LEU A 375 -7.70 -9.07 -7.86
N ALA A 376 -7.73 -9.25 -6.54
CA ALA A 376 -6.71 -8.72 -5.66
C ALA A 376 -5.35 -9.39 -5.87
N SER A 377 -5.32 -10.72 -5.98
CA SER A 377 -4.08 -11.46 -6.28
C SER A 377 -3.50 -11.09 -7.65
N ARG A 378 -4.36 -10.76 -8.62
CA ARG A 378 -3.95 -10.40 -9.98
C ARG A 378 -3.45 -8.96 -10.11
N HIS A 379 -4.10 -8.01 -9.44
CA HIS A 379 -3.86 -6.58 -9.67
C HIS A 379 -3.09 -5.86 -8.55
N PHE A 380 -2.96 -6.47 -7.37
CA PHE A 380 -2.26 -5.88 -6.21
C PHE A 380 -1.09 -6.76 -5.76
N SER A 381 -0.12 -7.01 -6.64
CA SER A 381 1.05 -7.86 -6.35
C SER A 381 1.94 -7.37 -5.20
N GLU A 382 1.90 -6.06 -4.89
CA GLU A 382 2.64 -5.47 -3.78
C GLU A 382 2.03 -5.77 -2.40
N ARG A 383 0.79 -6.28 -2.36
CA ARG A 383 0.09 -6.66 -1.13
C ARG A 383 -0.26 -8.14 -1.16
N LYS A 384 -0.31 -8.77 0.01
CA LYS A 384 -0.53 -10.21 0.13
C LYS A 384 -1.95 -10.52 0.55
N LEU A 385 -2.42 -11.70 0.13
CA LEU A 385 -3.68 -12.24 0.62
C LEU A 385 -3.58 -12.61 2.11
N PRO A 386 -4.67 -12.49 2.88
CA PRO A 386 -6.01 -12.03 2.47
C PRO A 386 -6.21 -10.50 2.52
N ASP A 387 -5.25 -9.74 3.05
CA ASP A 387 -5.37 -8.29 3.28
C ASP A 387 -5.72 -7.51 2.01
N SER A 388 -5.07 -7.82 0.89
CA SER A 388 -5.33 -7.15 -0.40
C SER A 388 -6.77 -7.32 -0.88
N ALA A 389 -7.39 -8.49 -0.62
CA ALA A 389 -8.78 -8.76 -0.97
C ALA A 389 -9.75 -8.04 -0.03
N ILE A 390 -9.46 -8.03 1.28
CA ILE A 390 -10.27 -7.34 2.28
C ILE A 390 -10.28 -5.83 2.03
N ASP A 391 -9.12 -5.23 1.75
CA ASP A 391 -8.99 -3.81 1.41
C ASP A 391 -9.72 -3.47 0.09
N LEU A 392 -9.68 -4.35 -0.92
CA LEU A 392 -10.45 -4.15 -2.15
C LEU A 392 -11.96 -4.13 -1.87
N ILE A 393 -12.46 -5.07 -1.06
CA ILE A 393 -13.89 -5.14 -0.69
C ILE A 393 -14.28 -3.91 0.13
N ASP A 394 -13.49 -3.53 1.14
CA ASP A 394 -13.75 -2.36 1.99
C ASP A 394 -13.81 -1.07 1.16
N ARG A 395 -12.83 -0.84 0.29
CA ARG A 395 -12.85 0.33 -0.63
C ARG A 395 -14.05 0.33 -1.56
N THR A 396 -14.47 -0.85 -2.01
CA THR A 396 -15.64 -1.00 -2.89
C THR A 396 -16.91 -0.67 -2.13
N MET A 397 -17.07 -1.19 -0.90
CA MET A 397 -18.21 -0.89 -0.03
C MET A 397 -18.25 0.60 0.36
N ALA A 398 -17.14 1.17 0.82
CA ALA A 398 -17.05 2.57 1.19
C ALA A 398 -17.34 3.50 -0.01
N GLY A 399 -16.79 3.18 -1.18
CA GLY A 399 -17.03 3.91 -2.41
C GLY A 399 -18.48 3.84 -2.86
N THR A 400 -19.08 2.65 -2.82
CA THR A 400 -20.48 2.44 -3.21
C THR A 400 -21.43 3.13 -2.25
N ARG A 401 -21.19 3.04 -0.92
CA ARG A 401 -22.00 3.73 0.09
C ARG A 401 -21.94 5.24 -0.09
N ALA A 402 -20.74 5.81 -0.22
CA ALA A 402 -20.59 7.25 -0.44
C ALA A 402 -21.34 7.72 -1.68
N GLN A 403 -21.32 6.93 -2.76
CA GLN A 403 -22.06 7.24 -3.98
C GLN A 403 -23.57 7.13 -3.79
N MET A 404 -24.07 6.09 -3.14
CA MET A 404 -25.50 5.96 -2.83
C MET A 404 -26.02 7.18 -2.04
N ASP A 405 -25.20 7.72 -1.14
CA ASP A 405 -25.56 8.89 -0.35
C ASP A 405 -25.51 10.21 -1.16
N THR A 406 -24.61 10.34 -2.15
CA THR A 406 -24.46 11.59 -2.95
C THR A 406 -25.30 11.62 -4.22
N LEU A 407 -25.52 10.48 -4.88
CA LEU A 407 -26.17 10.35 -6.19
C LEU A 407 -27.54 11.05 -6.29
N PRO A 408 -28.47 10.92 -5.31
CA PRO A 408 -29.76 11.59 -5.38
C PRO A 408 -29.61 13.12 -5.48
N SER A 409 -28.68 13.69 -4.72
CA SER A 409 -28.43 15.13 -4.70
C SER A 409 -27.78 15.63 -5.98
N GLU A 410 -26.90 14.84 -6.59
CA GLU A 410 -26.23 15.17 -7.85
C GLU A 410 -27.20 15.09 -9.05
N ILE A 411 -28.06 14.07 -9.08
CA ILE A 411 -29.11 13.94 -10.10
C ILE A 411 -30.09 15.13 -10.02
N ASP A 412 -30.50 15.53 -8.81
CA ASP A 412 -31.38 16.68 -8.62
C ASP A 412 -30.73 18.01 -9.07
N GLN A 413 -29.41 18.15 -8.92
CA GLN A 413 -28.67 19.31 -9.42
C GLN A 413 -28.60 19.32 -10.96
N LEU A 414 -28.27 18.18 -11.57
CA LEU A 414 -28.23 18.05 -13.03
C LEU A 414 -29.62 18.26 -13.66
N GLU A 415 -30.68 17.76 -13.04
CA GLU A 415 -32.05 17.99 -13.50
C GLU A 415 -32.43 19.48 -13.40
N LYS A 416 -32.00 20.18 -12.34
CA LYS A 416 -32.22 21.64 -12.22
C LYS A 416 -31.48 22.43 -13.29
N GLN A 417 -30.26 22.04 -13.63
CA GLN A 417 -29.48 22.65 -14.70
C GLN A 417 -30.15 22.39 -16.07
N LEU A 418 -30.68 21.19 -16.30
CA LEU A 418 -31.40 20.83 -17.52
C LEU A 418 -32.75 21.57 -17.67
N LYS A 419 -33.39 21.98 -16.56
CA LYS A 419 -34.62 22.79 -16.55
C LYS A 419 -34.39 24.28 -16.75
N ALA A 420 -33.13 24.75 -16.72
CA ALA A 420 -32.84 26.17 -16.95
C ALA A 420 -33.16 26.55 -18.40
N VAL A 421 -33.84 27.69 -18.58
CA VAL A 421 -34.43 28.13 -19.87
C VAL A 421 -33.37 28.45 -20.94
N ASP A 422 -32.11 28.64 -20.55
CA ASP A 422 -30.97 28.99 -21.42
C ASP A 422 -29.82 27.97 -21.28
N CYS A 423 -30.06 26.68 -21.54
CA CYS A 423 -29.00 25.67 -21.53
C CYS A 423 -28.27 25.65 -22.89
N GLU A 424 -26.97 25.98 -22.93
CA GLU A 424 -26.19 25.96 -24.17
C GLU A 424 -25.94 24.50 -24.64
N PRO A 425 -25.71 24.26 -25.94
CA PRO A 425 -25.41 22.91 -26.45
C PRO A 425 -24.22 22.25 -25.74
N ASN A 426 -23.22 23.05 -25.36
CA ASN A 426 -22.02 22.60 -24.66
C ASN A 426 -22.32 22.15 -23.21
N ASP A 427 -23.30 22.79 -22.55
CA ASP A 427 -23.73 22.40 -21.20
C ASP A 427 -24.51 21.08 -21.23
N ILE A 428 -25.30 20.86 -22.29
CA ILE A 428 -26.03 19.60 -22.50
C ILE A 428 -25.06 18.44 -22.70
N ASP A 429 -23.96 18.63 -23.46
CA ASP A 429 -22.93 17.62 -23.65
C ASP A 429 -22.21 17.27 -22.33
N ILE A 430 -21.97 18.27 -21.46
CA ILE A 430 -21.39 18.06 -20.13
C ILE A 430 -22.35 17.28 -19.22
N ILE A 431 -23.65 17.62 -19.25
CA ILE A 431 -24.69 16.92 -18.48
C ILE A 431 -24.84 15.47 -18.97
N ASP A 432 -24.88 15.25 -20.29
CA ASP A 432 -24.95 13.91 -20.90
C ASP A 432 -23.71 13.07 -20.52
N ALA A 433 -22.51 13.63 -20.60
CA ALA A 433 -21.29 12.96 -20.16
C ALA A 433 -21.33 12.61 -18.65
N GLY A 434 -21.86 13.52 -17.82
CA GLY A 434 -22.09 13.27 -16.39
C GLY A 434 -23.06 12.12 -16.13
N LEU A 435 -24.21 12.13 -16.80
CA LEU A 435 -25.24 11.08 -16.69
C LEU A 435 -24.74 9.72 -17.21
N ARG A 436 -23.98 9.69 -18.31
CA ARG A 436 -23.33 8.48 -18.84
C ARG A 436 -22.33 7.90 -17.86
N LYS A 437 -21.58 8.75 -17.17
CA LYS A 437 -20.65 8.33 -16.11
C LYS A 437 -21.41 7.59 -15.01
N PHE A 438 -22.57 8.09 -14.59
CA PHE A 438 -23.42 7.43 -13.59
C PHE A 438 -24.03 6.12 -14.07
N LEU A 439 -24.52 6.04 -15.32
CA LEU A 439 -25.01 4.79 -15.90
C LEU A 439 -23.92 3.71 -15.99
N THR A 440 -22.71 4.14 -16.36
CA THR A 440 -21.55 3.24 -16.37
C THR A 440 -21.27 2.69 -14.98
N TYR A 441 -21.52 3.43 -13.90
CA TYR A 441 -21.32 2.92 -12.53
C TYR A 441 -22.37 1.91 -12.09
N ILE A 442 -23.61 2.04 -12.54
CA ILE A 442 -24.72 1.12 -12.20
C ILE A 442 -24.63 -0.19 -13.01
N GLY A 443 -23.74 -0.28 -14.01
CA GLY A 443 -23.49 -1.50 -14.77
C GLY A 443 -24.39 -1.67 -15.98
N GLN A 444 -25.05 -0.61 -16.43
CA GLN A 444 -25.78 -0.59 -17.70
C GLN A 444 -24.78 -0.43 -18.86
N PRO A 445 -24.78 -1.33 -19.86
CA PRO A 445 -23.94 -1.18 -21.04
C PRO A 445 -24.28 0.09 -21.80
N GLN A 446 -23.27 0.73 -22.38
CA GLN A 446 -23.48 1.81 -23.34
C GLN A 446 -23.99 1.19 -24.63
N ASP A 447 -25.31 1.15 -24.82
CA ASP A 447 -25.84 0.97 -26.17
C ASP A 447 -25.49 2.25 -26.96
N GLU A 448 -24.48 2.14 -27.83
CA GLU A 448 -24.04 3.18 -28.76
C GLU A 448 -25.12 3.56 -29.81
N SER A 449 -26.32 2.95 -29.76
CA SER A 449 -27.27 2.91 -30.88
C SER A 449 -28.53 3.78 -30.77
N ASP A 450 -28.78 4.49 -29.66
CA ASP A 450 -29.95 5.36 -29.56
C ASP A 450 -29.56 6.85 -29.72
N GLU A 451 -29.10 7.22 -30.92
CA GLU A 451 -29.15 8.61 -31.37
C GLU A 451 -30.62 9.00 -31.60
N LEU A 452 -31.33 9.32 -30.51
CA LEU A 452 -32.58 10.06 -30.61
C LEU A 452 -32.28 11.50 -31.01
N ASN A 453 -33.04 12.03 -31.97
CA ASN A 453 -32.90 13.38 -32.55
C ASN A 453 -33.04 14.56 -31.54
N GLU A 454 -33.21 14.31 -30.25
CA GLU A 454 -33.38 15.32 -29.19
C GLU A 454 -32.50 15.00 -27.95
N PRO A 455 -31.37 15.71 -27.75
CA PRO A 455 -30.41 15.42 -26.68
C PRO A 455 -30.96 15.68 -25.26
N VAL A 456 -31.81 16.69 -25.11
CA VAL A 456 -32.46 17.00 -23.82
C VAL A 456 -33.41 15.88 -23.38
N ALA A 457 -34.17 15.29 -24.32
CA ALA A 457 -35.06 14.18 -24.03
C ALA A 457 -34.29 12.91 -23.61
N ASN A 458 -33.08 12.72 -24.16
CA ASN A 458 -32.21 11.62 -23.77
C ASN A 458 -31.72 11.77 -22.32
N CYS A 459 -31.27 12.96 -21.93
CA CYS A 459 -30.86 13.23 -20.55
C CYS A 459 -31.99 12.97 -19.53
N TYR A 460 -33.23 13.36 -19.83
CA TYR A 460 -34.38 13.04 -18.96
C TYR A 460 -34.65 11.53 -18.87
N LYS A 461 -34.56 10.79 -19.97
CA LYS A 461 -34.67 9.31 -19.94
C LYS A 461 -33.57 8.68 -19.07
N MET A 462 -32.34 9.18 -19.18
CA MET A 462 -31.23 8.69 -18.36
C MET A 462 -31.45 9.00 -16.88
N ILE A 463 -31.96 10.19 -16.54
CA ILE A 463 -32.35 10.54 -15.17
C ILE A 463 -33.45 9.62 -14.64
N ASP A 464 -34.46 9.30 -15.45
CA ASP A 464 -35.54 8.39 -15.06
C ASP A 464 -35.04 6.95 -14.83
N ILE A 465 -34.14 6.47 -15.70
CA ILE A 465 -33.46 5.17 -15.52
C ILE A 465 -32.64 5.17 -14.23
N LEU A 466 -31.84 6.22 -13.99
CA LEU A 466 -31.02 6.35 -12.78
C LEU A 466 -31.88 6.39 -11.52
N ARG A 467 -33.00 7.11 -11.52
CA ARG A 467 -33.93 7.16 -10.37
C ARG A 467 -34.62 5.83 -10.13
N HIS A 468 -35.01 5.14 -11.20
CA HIS A 468 -35.60 3.80 -11.10
C HIS A 468 -34.58 2.80 -10.53
N GLU A 469 -33.34 2.82 -11.01
CA GLU A 469 -32.25 1.99 -10.49
C GLU A 469 -31.90 2.33 -9.04
N ILE A 470 -31.82 3.61 -8.66
CA ILE A 470 -31.60 4.04 -7.26
C ILE A 470 -32.74 3.55 -6.35
N SER A 471 -33.99 3.59 -6.83
CA SER A 471 -35.14 3.10 -6.05
C SER A 471 -35.19 1.57 -5.91
N ASN A 472 -34.57 0.86 -6.86
CA ASN A 472 -34.50 -0.60 -6.89
C ASN A 472 -33.15 -1.15 -6.42
N GLN A 473 -32.19 -0.28 -6.08
CA GLN A 473 -30.85 -0.69 -5.71
C GLN A 473 -30.93 -1.56 -4.46
N SER A 474 -30.61 -2.83 -4.65
CA SER A 474 -30.26 -3.72 -3.57
C SER A 474 -29.04 -3.14 -2.87
N ASP A 475 -29.03 -3.15 -1.53
CA ASP A 475 -27.85 -2.91 -0.70
C ASP A 475 -26.84 -4.04 -0.91
N GLU A 476 -26.40 -4.30 -2.14
CA GLU A 476 -25.62 -5.46 -2.56
C GLU A 476 -24.50 -5.05 -3.52
N ILE A 477 -23.29 -5.55 -3.25
CA ILE A 477 -22.09 -5.33 -4.03
C ILE A 477 -22.00 -6.38 -5.13
N ASN A 478 -21.92 -5.94 -6.38
CA ASN A 478 -21.77 -6.79 -7.55
C ASN A 478 -20.32 -6.77 -8.06
N PHE A 479 -20.00 -7.72 -8.95
CA PHE A 479 -18.71 -7.78 -9.65
C PHE A 479 -18.32 -6.45 -10.32
N HIS A 480 -19.30 -5.73 -10.87
CA HIS A 480 -19.06 -4.45 -11.53
C HIS A 480 -18.52 -3.38 -10.57
N ASN A 481 -19.01 -3.33 -9.33
CA ASN A 481 -18.50 -2.42 -8.30
C ASN A 481 -17.05 -2.73 -7.96
N LEU A 482 -16.70 -4.02 -7.85
CA LEU A 482 -15.32 -4.48 -7.63
C LEU A 482 -14.42 -4.08 -8.81
N ALA A 483 -14.85 -4.35 -10.04
CA ALA A 483 -14.10 -4.01 -11.25
C ALA A 483 -13.86 -2.49 -11.39
N ASN A 484 -14.86 -1.67 -11.09
CA ASN A 484 -14.74 -0.21 -11.07
C ASN A 484 -13.71 0.27 -10.02
N THR A 485 -13.71 -0.34 -8.84
CA THR A 485 -12.76 0.00 -7.78
C THR A 485 -11.34 -0.39 -8.20
N VAL A 486 -11.14 -1.58 -8.76
CA VAL A 486 -9.85 -2.01 -9.32
C VAL A 486 -9.41 -1.06 -10.43
N ALA A 487 -10.30 -0.69 -11.36
CA ALA A 487 -9.99 0.24 -12.45
C ALA A 487 -9.50 1.59 -11.93
N ARG A 488 -10.15 2.13 -10.90
CA ARG A 488 -9.78 3.40 -10.29
C ARG A 488 -8.42 3.35 -9.58
N VAL A 489 -8.12 2.24 -8.90
CA VAL A 489 -6.85 2.08 -8.16
C VAL A 489 -5.69 1.75 -9.10
N SER A 490 -5.92 0.86 -10.08
CA SER A 490 -4.88 0.36 -11.00
C SER A 490 -4.70 1.22 -12.26
N GLY A 491 -5.67 2.07 -12.60
CA GLY A 491 -5.71 2.80 -13.88
C GLY A 491 -6.08 1.93 -15.09
N ILE A 492 -6.43 0.65 -14.90
CA ILE A 492 -6.81 -0.26 -15.97
C ILE A 492 -8.28 -0.03 -16.37
N PRO A 493 -8.62 0.11 -17.65
CA PRO A 493 -10.01 0.28 -18.08
C PRO A 493 -10.92 -0.88 -17.63
N VAL A 494 -12.10 -0.55 -17.11
CA VAL A 494 -13.09 -1.51 -16.55
C VAL A 494 -13.39 -2.66 -17.49
N GLY A 495 -13.58 -2.40 -18.78
CA GLY A 495 -13.84 -3.45 -19.79
C GLY A 495 -12.74 -4.52 -19.87
N LYS A 496 -11.47 -4.15 -19.64
CA LYS A 496 -10.35 -5.11 -19.61
C LYS A 496 -10.37 -5.99 -18.35
N ILE A 497 -10.90 -5.48 -17.24
CA ILE A 497 -11.04 -6.21 -15.97
C ILE A 497 -12.23 -7.17 -16.05
N MET A 498 -13.31 -6.76 -16.72
CA MET A 498 -14.52 -7.56 -16.88
C MET A 498 -14.40 -8.68 -17.92
N THR A 499 -13.43 -8.59 -18.84
CA THR A 499 -13.24 -9.62 -19.87
C THR A 499 -12.77 -10.92 -19.21
N ARG A 500 -13.54 -12.01 -19.37
CA ARG A 500 -13.14 -13.33 -18.86
C ARG A 500 -11.82 -13.75 -19.51
N GLU A 501 -10.97 -14.43 -18.75
CA GLU A 501 -9.65 -14.87 -19.23
C GLU A 501 -9.72 -15.67 -20.53
N ARG A 502 -10.75 -16.51 -20.67
CA ARG A 502 -11.04 -17.24 -21.91
C ARG A 502 -11.22 -16.32 -23.11
N ASP A 503 -12.08 -15.32 -23.01
CA ASP A 503 -12.39 -14.41 -24.13
C ASP A 503 -11.19 -13.55 -24.48
N ARG A 504 -10.42 -13.14 -23.46
CA ARG A 504 -9.16 -12.45 -23.64
C ARG A 504 -8.15 -13.30 -24.40
N LEU A 505 -7.96 -14.57 -24.00
CA LEU A 505 -7.05 -15.48 -24.68
C LEU A 505 -7.48 -15.77 -26.12
N LEU A 506 -8.78 -15.88 -26.40
CA LEU A 506 -9.30 -16.03 -27.75
C LEU A 506 -9.04 -14.80 -28.63
N GLY A 507 -9.06 -13.59 -28.06
CA GLY A 507 -8.71 -12.34 -28.76
C GLY A 507 -7.22 -11.96 -28.74
N MET A 508 -6.35 -12.84 -28.21
CA MET A 508 -4.92 -12.56 -28.04
C MET A 508 -4.20 -12.29 -29.35
N GLU A 509 -4.48 -13.12 -30.36
CA GLU A 509 -3.79 -13.07 -31.65
C GLU A 509 -4.04 -11.74 -32.36
N ASP A 510 -5.30 -11.27 -32.42
CA ASP A 510 -5.66 -9.99 -33.02
C ASP A 510 -5.03 -8.81 -32.28
N THR A 511 -5.03 -8.88 -30.94
CA THR A 511 -4.41 -7.85 -30.10
C THR A 511 -2.91 -7.76 -30.39
N LEU A 512 -2.20 -8.89 -30.42
CA LEU A 512 -0.76 -8.92 -30.68
C LEU A 512 -0.40 -8.55 -32.12
N LYS A 513 -1.20 -8.95 -33.12
CA LYS A 513 -1.01 -8.55 -34.53
C LYS A 513 -1.18 -7.04 -34.74
N SER A 514 -2.10 -6.41 -33.98
CA SER A 514 -2.27 -4.95 -34.02
C SER A 514 -1.06 -4.20 -33.44
N ALA A 515 -0.33 -4.82 -32.50
CA ALA A 515 0.83 -4.24 -31.84
C ALA A 515 2.16 -4.54 -32.58
N VAL A 516 2.30 -5.74 -33.14
CA VAL A 516 3.52 -6.22 -33.81
C VAL A 516 3.26 -6.39 -35.30
N ILE A 517 3.52 -5.33 -36.06
CA ILE A 517 3.16 -5.25 -37.47
C ILE A 517 4.07 -6.12 -38.35
N GLY A 518 3.45 -6.98 -39.17
CA GLY A 518 4.12 -7.71 -40.25
C GLY A 518 4.82 -8.99 -39.81
N GLN A 519 4.55 -9.46 -38.58
CA GLN A 519 5.13 -10.67 -38.00
C GLN A 519 4.04 -11.68 -37.63
N ASP A 520 2.97 -11.72 -38.41
CA ASP A 520 1.75 -12.47 -38.13
C ASP A 520 2.02 -13.96 -37.88
N GLN A 521 2.91 -14.58 -38.66
CA GLN A 521 3.31 -15.98 -38.46
C GLN A 521 3.96 -16.19 -37.08
N ALA A 522 4.81 -15.26 -36.64
CA ALA A 522 5.46 -15.36 -35.34
C ALA A 522 4.47 -15.16 -34.19
N VAL A 523 3.53 -14.22 -34.35
CA VAL A 523 2.43 -14.02 -33.39
C VAL A 523 1.57 -15.27 -33.28
N THR A 524 1.16 -15.85 -34.43
CA THR A 524 0.31 -17.05 -34.47
C THR A 524 0.97 -18.22 -33.76
N ALA A 525 2.24 -18.52 -34.07
CA ALA A 525 2.98 -19.62 -33.45
C ALA A 525 3.12 -19.49 -31.93
N VAL A 526 3.32 -18.27 -31.42
CA VAL A 526 3.39 -18.01 -29.97
C VAL A 526 2.00 -18.13 -29.33
N CYS A 527 0.96 -17.62 -29.99
CA CYS A 527 -0.42 -17.70 -29.49
C CYS A 527 -0.90 -19.14 -29.37
N GLU A 528 -0.65 -19.98 -30.37
CA GLU A 528 -1.05 -21.39 -30.37
C GLU A 528 -0.47 -22.15 -29.18
N SER A 529 0.83 -22.00 -28.88
CA SER A 529 1.44 -22.72 -27.75
C SER A 529 1.01 -22.18 -26.38
N ILE A 530 0.66 -20.89 -26.28
CA ILE A 530 0.06 -20.34 -25.06
C ILE A 530 -1.34 -20.91 -24.84
N LEU A 531 -2.15 -21.00 -25.90
CA LEU A 531 -3.48 -21.61 -25.83
C LEU A 531 -3.37 -23.11 -25.45
N GLU A 532 -2.41 -23.84 -26.02
CA GLU A 532 -2.12 -25.23 -25.69
C GLU A 532 -1.73 -25.39 -24.20
N SER A 533 -0.80 -24.56 -23.71
CA SER A 533 -0.40 -24.53 -22.31
C SER A 533 -1.59 -24.24 -21.38
N ARG A 534 -2.40 -23.23 -21.70
CA ARG A 534 -3.58 -22.82 -20.90
C ARG A 534 -4.72 -23.84 -20.94
N SER A 535 -4.77 -24.68 -21.98
CA SER A 535 -5.73 -25.78 -22.08
C SER A 535 -5.37 -26.99 -21.21
N GLY A 536 -4.16 -27.02 -20.63
CA GLY A 536 -3.65 -28.15 -19.84
C GLY A 536 -3.19 -29.34 -20.68
N LEU A 537 -3.03 -29.16 -22.00
CA LEU A 537 -2.56 -30.20 -22.92
C LEU A 537 -1.02 -30.32 -22.94
N ASN A 538 -0.30 -29.32 -22.42
CA ASN A 538 1.15 -29.37 -22.26
C ASN A 538 1.58 -30.30 -21.11
N ARG A 539 2.83 -30.77 -21.18
CA ARG A 539 3.43 -31.57 -20.10
C ARG A 539 3.57 -30.72 -18.84
N PRO A 540 3.13 -31.24 -17.67
CA PRO A 540 3.21 -30.50 -16.42
C PRO A 540 4.68 -30.22 -16.05
N GLY A 541 4.92 -29.03 -15.50
CA GLY A 541 6.24 -28.59 -15.05
C GLY A 541 7.09 -27.91 -16.13
N GLN A 542 6.76 -28.01 -17.42
CA GLN A 542 7.51 -27.33 -18.48
C GLN A 542 7.10 -25.85 -18.64
N PRO A 543 7.97 -24.98 -19.18
CA PRO A 543 7.60 -23.61 -19.51
C PRO A 543 6.41 -23.54 -20.47
N ILE A 544 5.64 -22.44 -20.41
CA ILE A 544 4.45 -22.20 -21.25
C ILE A 544 4.77 -22.40 -22.74
N GLY A 545 5.95 -21.93 -23.14
CA GLY A 545 6.52 -22.15 -24.45
C GLY A 545 7.93 -21.59 -24.53
N SER A 546 8.75 -22.18 -25.37
CA SER A 546 10.12 -21.73 -25.62
C SER A 546 10.35 -21.53 -27.12
N PHE A 547 10.64 -20.30 -27.52
CA PHE A 547 10.76 -19.93 -28.92
C PHE A 547 12.13 -19.38 -29.26
N PHE A 548 12.58 -19.68 -30.47
CA PHE A 548 13.80 -19.12 -31.01
C PHE A 548 13.49 -18.23 -32.22
N PHE A 549 13.63 -16.93 -32.02
CA PHE A 549 13.32 -15.89 -32.99
C PHE A 549 14.53 -15.56 -33.87
N LEU A 550 14.40 -15.86 -35.17
CA LEU A 550 15.44 -15.64 -36.17
C LEU A 550 15.05 -14.51 -37.12
N GLY A 551 15.97 -13.62 -37.45
CA GLY A 551 15.74 -12.60 -38.48
C GLY A 551 16.70 -11.43 -38.38
N PRO A 552 16.63 -10.45 -39.30
CA PRO A 552 17.51 -9.29 -39.25
C PRO A 552 17.22 -8.40 -38.03
N THR A 553 18.14 -7.48 -37.73
CA THR A 553 17.95 -6.55 -36.60
C THR A 553 16.82 -5.58 -36.87
N GLY A 554 16.07 -5.23 -35.82
CA GLY A 554 15.03 -4.21 -35.91
C GLY A 554 13.71 -4.66 -36.56
N THR A 555 13.48 -5.97 -36.74
CA THR A 555 12.21 -6.54 -37.24
C THR A 555 11.10 -6.71 -36.20
N GLY A 556 11.42 -6.53 -34.90
CA GLY A 556 10.43 -6.60 -33.82
C GLY A 556 10.54 -7.81 -32.88
N LYS A 557 11.62 -8.60 -32.93
CA LYS A 557 11.84 -9.77 -32.04
C LYS A 557 11.65 -9.44 -30.54
N THR A 558 12.36 -8.42 -30.06
CA THR A 558 12.24 -7.90 -28.67
C THR A 558 10.88 -7.25 -28.42
N GLU A 559 10.28 -6.63 -29.44
CA GLU A 559 8.99 -5.94 -29.31
C GLU A 559 7.87 -6.96 -29.09
N LEU A 560 7.88 -8.09 -29.80
CA LEU A 560 6.93 -9.18 -29.57
C LEU A 560 7.01 -9.69 -28.12
N GLY A 561 8.22 -9.89 -27.57
CA GLY A 561 8.38 -10.27 -26.17
C GLY A 561 7.80 -9.25 -25.18
N LYS A 562 7.96 -7.95 -25.46
CA LYS A 562 7.35 -6.87 -24.64
C LYS A 562 5.83 -6.88 -24.72
N GLN A 563 5.28 -6.98 -25.92
CA GLN A 563 3.83 -7.00 -26.11
C GLN A 563 3.22 -8.27 -25.51
N LEU A 564 3.95 -9.39 -25.54
CA LEU A 564 3.55 -10.62 -24.89
C LEU A 564 3.54 -10.49 -23.37
N ALA A 565 4.57 -9.89 -22.76
CA ALA A 565 4.61 -9.63 -21.33
C ALA A 565 3.46 -8.72 -20.88
N ASN A 566 3.24 -7.62 -21.62
CA ASN A 566 2.11 -6.73 -21.40
C ASN A 566 0.76 -7.44 -21.54
N PHE A 567 0.63 -8.35 -22.51
CA PHE A 567 -0.63 -9.04 -22.74
C PHE A 567 -0.87 -10.11 -21.66
N LEU A 568 0.08 -11.01 -21.42
CA LEU A 568 -0.12 -12.11 -20.48
C LEU A 568 -0.13 -11.65 -19.02
N PHE A 569 0.79 -10.75 -18.66
CA PHE A 569 1.08 -10.40 -17.27
C PHE A 569 0.72 -8.95 -16.93
N GLN A 570 0.12 -8.21 -17.87
CA GLN A 570 -0.34 -6.82 -17.68
C GLN A 570 0.76 -5.83 -17.28
N SER A 571 2.03 -6.23 -17.38
CA SER A 571 3.17 -5.44 -16.98
C SER A 571 4.33 -5.63 -17.94
N SER A 572 4.91 -4.51 -18.37
CA SER A 572 6.14 -4.52 -19.17
C SER A 572 7.37 -4.89 -18.34
N ALA A 573 7.29 -4.74 -17.01
CA ALA A 573 8.34 -5.13 -16.08
C ALA A 573 8.47 -6.66 -15.97
N SER A 574 7.41 -7.42 -16.27
CA SER A 574 7.42 -8.88 -16.37
C SER A 574 8.21 -9.40 -17.58
N LEU A 575 8.80 -8.52 -18.41
CA LEU A 575 9.82 -8.91 -19.38
C LEU A 575 11.20 -8.94 -18.70
N ILE A 576 11.63 -10.14 -18.30
CA ILE A 576 12.97 -10.37 -17.79
C ILE A 576 13.93 -10.48 -18.98
N ARG A 577 14.68 -9.42 -19.26
CA ARG A 577 15.66 -9.41 -20.35
C ARG A 577 17.08 -9.67 -19.87
N PHE A 578 17.79 -10.51 -20.60
CA PHE A 578 19.23 -10.73 -20.49
C PHE A 578 19.89 -10.51 -21.85
N ASP A 579 20.91 -9.63 -21.91
CA ASP A 579 21.73 -9.45 -23.10
C ASP A 579 22.89 -10.46 -23.06
N MET A 580 22.87 -11.44 -23.96
CA MET A 580 23.86 -12.51 -23.99
C MET A 580 25.25 -12.00 -24.39
N SER A 581 25.37 -10.77 -24.88
CA SER A 581 26.68 -10.14 -25.08
C SER A 581 27.43 -9.87 -23.78
N GLU A 582 26.74 -9.72 -22.65
CA GLU A 582 27.34 -9.55 -21.31
C GLU A 582 27.88 -10.87 -20.74
N PHE A 583 27.42 -12.00 -21.27
CA PHE A 583 27.73 -13.36 -20.78
C PHE A 583 28.66 -14.12 -21.73
N LYS A 584 29.55 -13.41 -22.43
CA LYS A 584 30.56 -13.99 -23.34
C LYS A 584 31.64 -14.77 -22.63
N GLU A 585 32.01 -14.32 -21.43
CA GLU A 585 33.12 -14.87 -20.64
C GLU A 585 32.58 -15.86 -19.60
N GLU A 586 33.38 -16.89 -19.29
CA GLU A 586 32.95 -17.98 -18.41
C GLU A 586 32.55 -17.50 -17.00
N HIS A 587 33.25 -16.51 -16.45
CA HIS A 587 32.95 -15.96 -15.13
C HIS A 587 31.66 -15.13 -15.12
N SER A 588 31.37 -14.39 -16.19
CA SER A 588 30.09 -13.67 -16.33
C SER A 588 28.94 -14.67 -16.49
N ALA A 589 29.13 -15.72 -17.30
CA ALA A 589 28.17 -16.80 -17.45
C ALA A 589 27.87 -17.50 -16.12
N ALA A 590 28.87 -17.64 -15.23
CA ALA A 590 28.67 -18.19 -13.89
C ALA A 590 27.69 -17.36 -13.04
N LEU A 591 27.61 -16.04 -13.21
CA LEU A 591 26.67 -15.19 -12.46
C LEU A 591 25.20 -15.51 -12.77
N LEU A 592 24.88 -16.04 -13.96
CA LEU A 592 23.51 -16.41 -14.31
C LEU A 592 22.93 -17.47 -13.36
N TYR A 593 23.75 -18.46 -12.98
CA TYR A 593 23.33 -19.61 -12.16
C TYR A 593 24.00 -19.68 -10.77
N GLY A 594 24.92 -18.75 -10.48
CA GLY A 594 25.55 -18.56 -9.18
C GLY A 594 27.08 -18.66 -9.26
N ALA A 595 27.77 -17.64 -8.76
CA ALA A 595 29.23 -17.63 -8.70
C ALA A 595 29.77 -18.78 -7.81
N PRO A 596 31.01 -19.26 -8.01
CA PRO A 596 31.63 -20.24 -7.11
C PRO A 596 32.01 -19.60 -5.77
N PRO A 597 32.18 -20.39 -4.69
CA PRO A 597 32.73 -19.88 -3.43
C PRO A 597 34.09 -19.19 -3.67
N GLY A 598 34.23 -17.96 -3.17
CA GLY A 598 35.45 -17.14 -3.33
C GLY A 598 35.42 -16.11 -4.47
N TYR A 599 34.33 -16.02 -5.23
CA TYR A 599 34.12 -14.98 -6.25
C TYR A 599 33.12 -13.92 -5.77
N VAL A 600 33.28 -12.67 -6.25
CA VAL A 600 32.33 -11.58 -6.00
C VAL A 600 30.94 -11.98 -6.53
N GLY A 601 29.90 -11.86 -5.70
CA GLY A 601 28.53 -12.27 -6.03
C GLY A 601 28.15 -13.69 -5.58
N TYR A 602 29.03 -14.43 -4.89
CA TYR A 602 28.69 -15.76 -4.34
C TYR A 602 27.47 -15.72 -3.41
N GLU A 603 27.39 -14.74 -2.53
CA GLU A 603 26.28 -14.61 -1.56
C GLU A 603 24.96 -14.15 -2.22
N GLU A 604 25.02 -13.59 -3.42
CA GLU A 604 23.83 -13.12 -4.14
C GLU A 604 23.05 -14.29 -4.76
N GLY A 605 23.71 -15.41 -5.09
CA GLY A 605 23.12 -16.57 -5.75
C GLY A 605 23.01 -16.40 -7.28
N GLY A 606 22.21 -17.23 -7.93
CA GLY A 606 22.03 -17.17 -9.39
C GLY A 606 21.11 -16.03 -9.81
N MET A 607 21.57 -15.13 -10.70
CA MET A 607 20.74 -14.01 -11.21
C MET A 607 19.43 -14.50 -11.83
N LEU A 608 19.48 -15.59 -12.59
CA LEU A 608 18.33 -16.15 -13.27
C LEU A 608 17.31 -16.72 -12.27
N VAL A 609 17.79 -17.42 -11.25
CA VAL A 609 16.97 -17.96 -10.14
C VAL A 609 16.34 -16.83 -9.33
N ASN A 610 17.11 -15.80 -8.98
CA ASN A 610 16.59 -14.70 -8.19
C ASN A 610 15.48 -13.94 -8.94
N LYS A 611 15.68 -13.64 -10.23
CA LYS A 611 14.67 -12.92 -11.02
C LYS A 611 13.41 -13.75 -11.22
N ILE A 612 13.51 -15.04 -11.52
CA ILE A 612 12.31 -15.87 -11.73
C ILE A 612 11.56 -16.12 -10.41
N ARG A 613 12.26 -16.16 -9.27
CA ARG A 613 11.60 -16.25 -7.96
C ARG A 613 10.87 -14.96 -7.57
N GLN A 614 11.38 -13.81 -7.99
CA GLN A 614 10.71 -12.53 -7.81
C GLN A 614 9.50 -12.40 -8.73
N GLU A 615 9.63 -12.86 -9.98
CA GLU A 615 8.61 -12.75 -11.02
C GLU A 615 8.39 -14.10 -11.73
N PRO A 616 7.67 -15.06 -11.11
CA PRO A 616 7.45 -16.40 -11.67
C PRO A 616 6.62 -16.39 -12.96
N TYR A 617 5.74 -15.39 -13.08
CA TYR A 617 4.89 -15.15 -14.24
C TYR A 617 5.54 -14.11 -15.15
N SER A 618 6.41 -14.56 -16.06
CA SER A 618 7.23 -13.65 -16.84
C SER A 618 7.52 -14.12 -18.26
N VAL A 619 7.92 -13.17 -19.10
CA VAL A 619 8.56 -13.47 -20.38
C VAL A 619 10.06 -13.32 -20.18
N VAL A 620 10.82 -14.40 -20.35
CA VAL A 620 12.28 -14.40 -20.20
C VAL A 620 12.92 -14.32 -21.56
N LEU A 621 13.58 -13.20 -21.86
CA LEU A 621 14.18 -12.90 -23.14
C LEU A 621 15.71 -12.96 -23.08
N PHE A 622 16.29 -13.91 -23.80
CA PHE A 622 17.72 -14.05 -24.03
C PHE A 622 18.09 -13.47 -25.41
N ASP A 623 18.61 -12.24 -25.41
CA ASP A 623 18.88 -11.49 -26.63
C ASP A 623 20.31 -11.76 -27.15
N GLU A 624 20.48 -11.92 -28.47
CA GLU A 624 21.78 -12.23 -29.12
C GLU A 624 22.47 -13.51 -28.60
N ILE A 625 21.70 -14.59 -28.45
CA ILE A 625 22.16 -15.84 -27.82
C ILE A 625 23.39 -16.48 -28.48
N GLU A 626 23.66 -16.19 -29.76
CA GLU A 626 24.87 -16.61 -30.46
C GLU A 626 26.18 -16.09 -29.84
N LYS A 627 26.10 -15.07 -28.98
CA LYS A 627 27.26 -14.49 -28.32
C LYS A 627 27.50 -15.02 -26.90
N ALA A 628 26.60 -15.84 -26.36
CA ALA A 628 26.76 -16.40 -25.02
C ALA A 628 27.93 -17.38 -24.96
N HIS A 629 28.54 -17.51 -23.78
CA HIS A 629 29.49 -18.58 -23.49
C HIS A 629 28.81 -19.97 -23.59
N PRO A 630 29.49 -21.01 -24.13
CA PRO A 630 28.90 -22.34 -24.30
C PRO A 630 28.37 -23.01 -23.02
N SER A 631 28.86 -22.64 -21.84
CA SER A 631 28.40 -23.21 -20.56
C SER A 631 26.97 -22.79 -20.18
N VAL A 632 26.43 -21.72 -20.76
CA VAL A 632 25.07 -21.26 -20.45
C VAL A 632 24.01 -22.22 -21.02
N PHE A 633 24.32 -22.93 -22.11
CA PHE A 633 23.37 -23.84 -22.77
C PHE A 633 23.00 -25.06 -21.93
N ASP A 634 23.88 -25.53 -21.05
CA ASP A 634 23.59 -26.67 -20.18
C ASP A 634 22.46 -26.31 -19.19
N ILE A 635 22.38 -25.05 -18.78
CA ILE A 635 21.31 -24.53 -17.91
C ILE A 635 20.01 -24.42 -18.70
N PHE A 636 20.06 -23.96 -19.95
CA PHE A 636 18.85 -23.89 -20.78
C PHE A 636 18.25 -25.26 -21.06
N LEU A 637 19.08 -26.30 -21.26
CA LEU A 637 18.58 -27.67 -21.38
C LEU A 637 17.80 -28.08 -20.12
N GLN A 638 18.32 -27.80 -18.93
CA GLN A 638 17.60 -28.07 -17.68
C GLN A 638 16.27 -27.32 -17.60
N ILE A 639 16.25 -26.03 -17.93
CA ILE A 639 15.03 -25.21 -17.91
C ILE A 639 13.99 -25.75 -18.89
N LEU A 640 14.40 -26.09 -20.11
CA LEU A 640 13.47 -26.55 -21.14
C LEU A 640 12.89 -27.94 -20.84
N ASP A 641 13.64 -28.76 -20.10
CA ASP A 641 13.25 -30.14 -19.78
C ASP A 641 12.43 -30.25 -18.51
N GLU A 642 12.99 -29.73 -17.41
CA GLU A 642 12.46 -29.87 -16.04
C GLU A 642 11.64 -28.65 -15.62
N GLY A 643 11.75 -27.54 -16.35
CA GLY A 643 11.14 -26.26 -15.98
C GLY A 643 11.66 -25.65 -14.70
N THR A 644 12.66 -26.25 -14.06
CA THR A 644 13.24 -25.75 -12.82
C THR A 644 14.76 -25.74 -12.91
N ILE A 645 15.40 -24.83 -12.18
CA ILE A 645 16.86 -24.85 -11.99
C ILE A 645 17.19 -24.61 -10.53
N HIS A 646 18.32 -25.13 -10.11
CA HIS A 646 18.89 -24.84 -8.79
C HIS A 646 20.13 -23.96 -8.94
N ASP A 647 20.21 -22.90 -8.13
CA ASP A 647 21.46 -22.16 -7.97
C ASP A 647 22.44 -22.90 -7.05
N ARG A 648 23.67 -22.41 -6.98
CA ARG A 648 24.72 -22.99 -6.12
C ARG A 648 24.46 -22.84 -4.61
N LEU A 649 23.52 -21.99 -4.20
CA LEU A 649 23.07 -21.84 -2.82
C LEU A 649 21.87 -22.76 -2.50
N GLY A 650 21.45 -23.61 -3.45
CA GLY A 650 20.31 -24.53 -3.30
C GLY A 650 18.95 -23.86 -3.47
N LYS A 651 18.88 -22.63 -3.98
CA LYS A 651 17.61 -21.98 -4.31
C LYS A 651 17.08 -22.53 -5.63
N THR A 652 15.79 -22.84 -5.67
CA THR A 652 15.11 -23.30 -6.89
C THR A 652 14.40 -22.13 -7.59
N GLY A 653 14.57 -22.02 -8.91
CA GLY A 653 13.77 -21.16 -9.78
C GLY A 653 12.84 -22.01 -10.63
N ASP A 654 11.55 -21.67 -10.67
CA ASP A 654 10.50 -22.37 -11.42
C ASP A 654 10.06 -21.53 -12.63
N PHE A 655 10.16 -22.12 -13.82
CA PHE A 655 9.86 -21.55 -15.13
C PHE A 655 8.57 -22.09 -15.74
N SER A 656 7.82 -22.94 -15.03
CA SER A 656 6.55 -23.52 -15.53
C SER A 656 5.53 -22.46 -15.98
N ASN A 657 5.57 -21.28 -15.35
CA ASN A 657 4.70 -20.14 -15.67
C ASN A 657 5.35 -19.08 -16.56
N ALA A 658 6.53 -19.38 -17.14
CA ALA A 658 7.28 -18.46 -17.97
C ALA A 658 7.20 -18.79 -19.45
N VAL A 659 7.25 -17.75 -20.30
CA VAL A 659 7.51 -17.88 -21.74
C VAL A 659 8.98 -17.57 -21.99
N ILE A 660 9.71 -18.48 -22.61
CA ILE A 660 11.15 -18.34 -22.87
C ILE A 660 11.37 -17.95 -24.32
N LEU A 661 12.07 -16.84 -24.54
CA LEU A 661 12.34 -16.29 -25.86
C LEU A 661 13.84 -16.16 -26.06
N PHE A 662 14.36 -16.79 -27.11
CA PHE A 662 15.72 -16.62 -27.59
C PHE A 662 15.69 -15.77 -28.86
N THR A 663 16.59 -14.80 -29.00
CA THR A 663 16.75 -14.07 -30.26
C THR A 663 18.13 -14.32 -30.86
N SER A 664 18.18 -14.42 -32.19
CA SER A 664 19.45 -14.41 -32.93
C SER A 664 19.32 -13.70 -34.26
N ASN A 665 20.47 -13.26 -34.78
CA ASN A 665 20.60 -12.77 -36.14
C ASN A 665 21.19 -13.83 -37.10
N ILE A 666 21.46 -15.05 -36.63
CA ILE A 666 21.90 -16.18 -37.47
C ILE A 666 20.85 -16.47 -38.54
N GLY A 667 21.30 -16.79 -39.76
CA GLY A 667 20.42 -17.12 -40.88
C GLY A 667 19.61 -15.94 -41.43
N SER A 668 19.82 -14.73 -40.93
CA SER A 668 19.08 -13.53 -41.36
C SER A 668 19.19 -13.24 -42.84
N GLN A 669 20.38 -13.43 -43.45
CA GLN A 669 20.58 -13.23 -44.88
C GLN A 669 19.72 -14.19 -45.72
N SER A 670 19.70 -15.48 -45.35
CA SER A 670 18.86 -16.49 -46.01
C SER A 670 17.37 -16.16 -45.92
N ILE A 671 16.92 -15.68 -44.75
CA ILE A 671 15.54 -15.21 -44.54
C ILE A 671 15.23 -14.03 -45.46
N VAL A 672 16.13 -13.04 -45.54
CA VAL A 672 15.97 -11.85 -46.37
C VAL A 672 15.92 -12.21 -47.86
N ASP A 673 16.85 -13.05 -48.31
CA ASP A 673 16.96 -13.44 -49.73
C ASP A 673 15.73 -14.24 -50.17
N GLN A 674 15.31 -15.24 -49.38
CA GLN A 674 14.12 -16.03 -49.69
C GLN A 674 12.85 -15.17 -49.68
N PHE A 675 12.73 -14.23 -48.74
CA PHE A 675 11.59 -13.32 -48.68
C PHE A 675 11.55 -12.37 -49.88
N ASN A 676 12.71 -11.88 -50.32
CA ASN A 676 12.79 -10.99 -51.49
C ASN A 676 12.50 -11.72 -52.80
N GLU A 677 13.03 -12.93 -52.99
CA GLU A 677 12.89 -13.72 -54.21
C GLU A 677 11.51 -14.39 -54.32
N LYS A 678 11.06 -15.05 -53.25
CA LYS A 678 9.91 -15.96 -53.27
C LYS A 678 8.73 -15.48 -52.45
N LYS A 679 8.83 -14.32 -51.78
CA LYS A 679 7.80 -13.78 -50.87
C LYS A 679 7.34 -14.79 -49.81
N THR A 680 8.22 -15.73 -49.44
CA THR A 680 7.97 -16.78 -48.45
C THR A 680 9.11 -16.84 -47.45
N LEU A 681 8.82 -17.27 -46.23
CA LEU A 681 9.82 -17.51 -45.20
C LEU A 681 10.34 -18.96 -45.26
N PRO A 682 11.59 -19.20 -44.84
CA PRO A 682 12.11 -20.56 -44.69
C PRO A 682 11.30 -21.35 -43.65
N LYS A 683 11.08 -22.64 -43.93
CA LYS A 683 10.47 -23.57 -42.97
C LYS A 683 11.44 -23.88 -41.82
N SER A 684 10.90 -24.30 -40.68
CA SER A 684 11.66 -24.61 -39.47
C SER A 684 12.80 -25.61 -39.70
N ASP A 685 12.64 -26.63 -40.55
CA ASP A 685 13.70 -27.61 -40.85
C ASP A 685 14.95 -26.96 -41.45
N LYS A 686 14.77 -26.06 -42.41
CA LYS A 686 15.88 -25.32 -43.04
C LYS A 686 16.55 -24.35 -42.08
N LEU A 687 15.77 -23.77 -41.17
CA LEU A 687 16.31 -22.90 -40.12
C LEU A 687 17.13 -23.71 -39.11
N MET A 688 16.64 -24.89 -38.73
CA MET A 688 17.34 -25.82 -37.85
C MET A 688 18.69 -26.26 -38.44
N GLU A 689 18.73 -26.59 -39.75
CA GLU A 689 19.98 -26.88 -40.47
C GLU A 689 20.97 -25.70 -40.39
N SER A 690 20.49 -24.47 -40.61
CA SER A 690 21.33 -23.27 -40.51
C SER A 690 21.84 -23.02 -39.08
N MET A 691 21.09 -23.45 -38.07
CA MET A 691 21.43 -23.26 -36.66
C MET A 691 22.32 -24.36 -36.08
N ALA A 692 22.30 -25.56 -36.65
CA ALA A 692 23.07 -26.71 -36.16
C ALA A 692 24.60 -26.47 -36.16
N ASN A 693 25.08 -25.50 -36.95
CA ASN A 693 26.49 -25.09 -36.95
C ASN A 693 26.88 -24.24 -35.73
N TYR A 694 25.91 -23.68 -35.01
CA TYR A 694 26.11 -22.74 -33.90
C TYR A 694 25.62 -23.30 -32.56
N PHE A 695 24.58 -24.12 -32.58
CA PHE A 695 23.96 -24.68 -31.40
C PHE A 695 23.90 -26.21 -31.46
N ARG A 696 23.98 -26.85 -30.29
CA ARG A 696 23.87 -28.31 -30.19
C ARG A 696 22.46 -28.76 -30.62
N PRO A 697 22.30 -29.84 -31.42
CA PRO A 697 20.99 -30.35 -31.83
C PRO A 697 20.05 -30.65 -30.66
N GLU A 698 20.61 -31.10 -29.52
CA GLU A 698 19.86 -31.36 -28.29
C GLU A 698 19.12 -30.12 -27.80
N PHE A 699 19.76 -28.95 -27.83
CA PHE A 699 19.13 -27.68 -27.43
C PHE A 699 18.04 -27.28 -28.41
N LEU A 700 18.30 -27.38 -29.72
CA LEU A 700 17.32 -27.04 -30.76
C LEU A 700 16.08 -27.94 -30.70
N GLY A 701 16.25 -29.21 -30.34
CA GLY A 701 15.18 -30.19 -30.23
C GLY A 701 14.26 -30.03 -29.01
N ARG A 702 14.62 -29.21 -28.02
CA ARG A 702 13.76 -28.92 -26.85
C ARG A 702 12.91 -27.66 -26.99
N LEU A 703 13.14 -26.89 -28.05
CA LEU A 703 12.36 -25.69 -28.31
C LEU A 703 10.95 -26.06 -28.80
N THR A 704 9.93 -25.41 -28.26
CA THR A 704 8.57 -25.41 -28.81
C THR A 704 8.54 -24.99 -30.29
N GLY A 705 9.34 -23.99 -30.68
CA GLY A 705 9.41 -23.60 -32.09
C GLY A 705 10.57 -22.67 -32.47
N ILE A 706 11.09 -22.86 -33.68
CA ILE A 706 12.03 -21.94 -34.34
C ILE A 706 11.24 -21.09 -35.32
N VAL A 707 11.19 -19.79 -35.07
CA VAL A 707 10.25 -18.85 -35.71
C VAL A 707 11.02 -17.78 -36.49
N PRO A 708 10.87 -17.72 -37.84
CA PRO A 708 11.47 -16.67 -38.66
C PRO A 708 10.67 -15.37 -38.59
N PHE A 709 11.39 -14.25 -38.58
CA PHE A 709 10.85 -12.89 -38.64
C PHE A 709 11.07 -12.31 -40.03
N SER A 710 9.99 -11.79 -40.61
CA SER A 710 10.00 -11.16 -41.92
C SER A 710 10.79 -9.84 -41.91
N PRO A 711 11.55 -9.54 -42.97
CA PRO A 711 12.04 -8.19 -43.22
C PRO A 711 10.88 -7.18 -43.27
N ILE A 712 11.11 -5.96 -42.78
CA ILE A 712 10.06 -4.94 -42.75
C ILE A 712 9.80 -4.42 -44.17
N THR A 713 8.55 -4.48 -44.60
CA THR A 713 8.10 -3.93 -45.88
C THR A 713 7.79 -2.43 -45.79
N LYS A 714 7.74 -1.75 -46.94
CA LYS A 714 7.36 -0.32 -47.01
C LYS A 714 5.94 -0.05 -46.50
N GLU A 715 5.02 -0.99 -46.66
CA GLU A 715 3.66 -0.82 -46.12
C GLU A 715 3.67 -0.92 -44.59
N ASN A 716 4.46 -1.87 -44.06
CA ASN A 716 4.56 -2.09 -42.63
C ASN A 716 5.32 -0.97 -41.91
N ILE A 717 6.32 -0.35 -42.54
CA ILE A 717 7.06 0.76 -41.90
C ILE A 717 6.15 1.95 -41.59
N THR A 718 5.19 2.28 -42.47
CA THR A 718 4.23 3.36 -42.24
C THR A 718 3.29 3.04 -41.08
N LYS A 719 2.80 1.80 -40.99
CA LYS A 719 2.00 1.33 -39.85
C LYS A 719 2.78 1.39 -38.53
N ILE A 720 4.04 0.95 -38.53
CA ILE A 720 4.92 1.02 -37.35
C ILE A 720 5.18 2.48 -36.94
N PHE A 721 5.41 3.37 -37.91
CA PHE A 721 5.56 4.81 -37.65
C PHE A 721 4.32 5.39 -36.97
N ASN A 722 3.12 5.06 -37.46
CA ASN A 722 1.85 5.51 -36.86
C ASN A 722 1.68 4.98 -35.43
N LEU A 723 2.08 3.73 -35.18
CA LEU A 723 2.01 3.14 -33.85
C LEU A 723 2.94 3.88 -32.87
N GLN A 724 4.19 4.16 -33.25
CA GLN A 724 5.13 4.92 -32.41
C GLN A 724 4.75 6.40 -32.26
N LEU A 725 3.96 6.95 -33.19
CA LEU A 725 3.49 8.33 -33.12
C LEU A 725 2.42 8.53 -32.03
N LYS A 726 1.67 7.47 -31.67
CA LYS A 726 0.59 7.55 -30.67
C LYS A 726 1.03 8.17 -29.35
N GLU A 727 2.19 7.79 -28.83
CA GLU A 727 2.75 8.36 -27.59
C GLU A 727 2.94 9.88 -27.66
N LEU A 728 3.33 10.41 -28.83
CA LEU A 728 3.46 11.85 -29.04
C LEU A 728 2.08 12.51 -29.16
N THR A 729 1.15 11.89 -29.88
CA THR A 729 -0.22 12.41 -30.04
C THR A 729 -0.97 12.45 -28.71
N GLU A 730 -0.87 11.41 -27.89
CA GLU A 730 -1.49 11.36 -26.55
C GLU A 730 -0.91 12.45 -25.62
N ALA A 731 0.42 12.64 -25.63
CA ALA A 731 1.06 13.68 -24.84
C ALA A 731 0.64 15.10 -25.27
N LEU A 732 0.36 15.33 -26.56
CA LEU A 732 -0.16 16.61 -27.06
C LEU A 732 -1.63 16.78 -26.73
N ASN A 733 -2.44 15.73 -26.81
CA ASN A 733 -3.86 15.76 -26.45
C ASN A 733 -4.07 16.07 -24.96
N GLN A 734 -3.19 15.60 -24.07
CA GLN A 734 -3.19 15.98 -22.65
C GLN A 734 -2.92 17.47 -22.42
N GLN A 735 -2.32 18.15 -23.40
CA GLN A 735 -2.12 19.60 -23.44
C GLN A 735 -3.15 20.29 -24.35
N GLU A 736 -4.23 19.59 -24.74
CA GLU A 736 -5.28 20.07 -25.64
C GLU A 736 -4.77 20.53 -27.02
N ILE A 737 -3.66 19.97 -27.50
CA ILE A 737 -3.07 20.29 -28.80
C ILE A 737 -3.36 19.15 -29.78
N GLU A 738 -4.02 19.46 -30.90
CA GLU A 738 -4.33 18.46 -31.94
C GLU A 738 -3.20 18.37 -32.98
N LEU A 739 -2.69 17.16 -33.23
CA LEU A 739 -1.65 16.91 -34.25
C LEU A 739 -2.22 16.26 -35.51
N GLU A 740 -2.19 17.00 -36.63
CA GLU A 740 -2.62 16.51 -37.93
C GLU A 740 -1.43 16.29 -38.89
N ILE A 741 -1.27 15.06 -39.38
CA ILE A 741 -0.24 14.71 -40.38
C ILE A 741 -0.90 14.03 -41.58
N ASN A 742 -0.75 14.61 -42.76
CA ASN A 742 -1.25 14.02 -44.02
C ASN A 742 -0.51 12.72 -44.37
N ASN A 743 -1.20 11.74 -44.95
CA ASN A 743 -0.70 10.42 -45.36
C ASN A 743 0.62 10.47 -46.14
N LYS A 744 0.73 11.35 -47.16
CA LYS A 744 1.99 11.49 -47.93
C LYS A 744 3.19 11.92 -47.06
N THR A 745 2.93 12.73 -46.03
CA THR A 745 3.97 13.14 -45.07
C THR A 745 4.32 11.99 -44.13
N ARG A 746 3.32 11.20 -43.69
CA ARG A 746 3.54 10.02 -42.84
C ARG A 746 4.42 8.98 -43.55
N GLU A 747 4.09 8.64 -44.79
CA GLU A 747 4.86 7.70 -45.61
C GLU A 747 6.32 8.16 -45.74
N LYS A 748 6.53 9.42 -46.10
CA LYS A 748 7.87 9.95 -46.31
C LYS A 748 8.71 10.06 -45.01
N LEU A 749 8.09 10.42 -43.88
CA LEU A 749 8.77 10.38 -42.58
C LEU A 749 9.12 8.94 -42.18
N ALA A 750 8.25 7.98 -42.47
CA ALA A 750 8.53 6.57 -42.22
C ALA A 750 9.67 6.04 -43.11
N GLU A 751 9.72 6.44 -44.39
CA GLU A 751 10.83 6.10 -45.30
C GLU A 751 12.17 6.72 -44.84
N GLU A 752 12.20 7.96 -44.34
CA GLU A 752 13.41 8.58 -43.77
C GLU A 752 13.97 7.79 -42.56
N GLY A 753 13.10 7.07 -41.83
CA GLY A 753 13.48 6.25 -40.68
C GLY A 753 13.73 4.77 -40.99
N TYR A 754 13.59 4.35 -42.25
CA TYR A 754 13.83 2.97 -42.67
C TYR A 754 15.27 2.75 -43.12
N SER A 755 15.89 1.68 -42.62
CA SER A 755 17.16 1.18 -43.15
C SER A 755 17.09 -0.35 -43.31
N PRO A 756 17.54 -0.92 -44.44
CA PRO A 756 17.63 -2.37 -44.61
C PRO A 756 18.47 -3.06 -43.53
N GLN A 757 19.47 -2.38 -42.97
CA GLN A 757 20.38 -2.92 -41.96
C GLN A 757 19.81 -2.85 -40.54
N TYR A 758 19.07 -1.77 -40.22
CA TYR A 758 18.62 -1.46 -38.85
C TYR A 758 17.10 -1.57 -38.65
N GLY A 759 16.35 -1.91 -39.71
CA GLY A 759 14.89 -2.06 -39.68
C GLY A 759 14.18 -0.77 -39.25
N ALA A 760 13.22 -0.90 -38.32
CA ALA A 760 12.42 0.19 -37.78
C ALA A 760 13.09 0.97 -36.63
N ARG A 761 14.29 0.57 -36.16
CA ARG A 761 14.96 1.20 -35.01
C ARG A 761 15.13 2.73 -35.14
N PRO A 762 15.47 3.29 -36.32
CA PRO A 762 15.67 4.75 -36.46
C PRO A 762 14.38 5.58 -36.37
N LEU A 763 13.18 4.98 -36.52
CA LEU A 763 11.91 5.72 -36.54
C LEU A 763 11.69 6.56 -35.27
N ARG A 764 12.02 6.02 -34.09
CA ARG A 764 11.95 6.77 -32.82
C ARG A 764 12.79 8.05 -32.86
N ASN A 765 13.98 7.97 -33.47
CA ASN A 765 14.84 9.14 -33.61
C ASN A 765 14.27 10.15 -34.61
N ILE A 766 13.65 9.69 -35.70
CA ILE A 766 12.95 10.56 -36.66
C ILE A 766 11.78 11.28 -35.98
N ILE A 767 10.91 10.57 -35.26
CA ILE A 767 9.80 11.19 -34.51
C ILE A 767 10.34 12.21 -33.50
N ARG A 768 11.40 11.86 -32.76
CA ARG A 768 12.03 12.78 -31.81
C ARG A 768 12.56 14.05 -32.50
N THR A 769 13.41 13.90 -33.51
CA THR A 769 14.14 15.02 -34.12
C THR A 769 13.29 15.87 -35.05
N ARG A 770 12.35 15.26 -35.78
CA ARG A 770 11.52 15.94 -36.79
C ARG A 770 10.19 16.45 -36.26
N LEU A 771 9.62 15.81 -35.23
CA LEU A 771 8.30 16.17 -34.70
C LEU A 771 8.39 16.65 -33.26
N ARG A 772 8.81 15.79 -32.33
CA ARG A 772 8.79 16.10 -30.88
C ARG A 772 9.63 17.33 -30.55
N THR A 773 10.89 17.39 -30.96
CA THR A 773 11.78 18.52 -30.64
C THR A 773 11.28 19.85 -31.23
N PRO A 774 10.85 19.95 -32.50
CA PRO A 774 10.23 21.17 -33.02
C PRO A 774 8.96 21.57 -32.27
N LEU A 775 8.05 20.64 -32.00
CA LEU A 775 6.81 20.92 -31.26
C LEU A 775 7.10 21.41 -29.84
N SER A 776 8.01 20.77 -29.12
CA SER A 776 8.43 21.22 -27.78
C SER A 776 9.01 22.63 -27.81
N ARG A 777 9.76 23.01 -28.85
CA ARG A 777 10.26 24.39 -29.00
C ARG A 777 9.13 25.39 -29.24
N MET A 778 8.13 25.03 -30.04
CA MET A 778 6.97 25.89 -30.29
C MET A 778 6.12 26.09 -29.04
N ILE A 779 5.93 25.03 -28.24
CA ILE A 779 5.21 25.10 -26.96
C ILE A 779 5.96 26.01 -25.96
N ILE A 780 7.25 25.76 -25.74
CA ILE A 780 8.07 26.57 -24.81
C ILE A 780 8.26 28.01 -25.32
N GLY A 781 8.29 28.19 -26.63
CA GLY A 781 8.38 29.51 -27.27
C GLY A 781 7.06 30.29 -27.32
N ASN A 782 5.96 29.77 -26.75
CA ASN A 782 4.60 30.32 -26.82
C ASN A 782 4.03 30.48 -28.26
N GLU A 783 4.61 29.79 -29.24
CA GLU A 783 4.12 29.75 -30.63
C GLU A 783 2.98 28.73 -30.82
N LEU A 784 2.82 27.80 -29.88
CA LEU A 784 1.78 26.78 -29.85
C LEU A 784 1.17 26.70 -28.43
N GLN A 785 -0.15 26.82 -28.34
CA GLN A 785 -0.90 26.92 -27.08
C GLN A 785 -2.05 25.90 -27.00
N SER A 786 -2.63 25.75 -25.81
CA SER A 786 -3.80 24.90 -25.54
C SER A 786 -4.94 25.21 -26.51
N GLY A 787 -5.63 24.18 -27.01
CA GLY A 787 -6.76 24.30 -27.95
C GLY A 787 -6.37 24.54 -29.41
N GLN A 788 -5.08 24.66 -29.74
CA GLN A 788 -4.61 24.90 -31.11
C GLN A 788 -4.31 23.61 -31.88
N LYS A 789 -4.38 23.70 -33.20
CA LYS A 789 -4.13 22.57 -34.10
C LYS A 789 -2.83 22.74 -34.87
N VAL A 790 -1.98 21.71 -34.89
CA VAL A 790 -0.75 21.71 -35.70
C VAL A 790 -0.88 20.79 -36.89
N THR A 791 -0.74 21.35 -38.09
CA THR A 791 -0.65 20.58 -39.33
C THR A 791 0.82 20.42 -39.76
N VAL A 792 1.25 19.18 -39.98
CA VAL A 792 2.60 18.84 -40.46
C VAL A 792 2.59 18.44 -41.93
N SER A 793 3.39 19.14 -42.75
CA SER A 793 3.48 18.90 -44.20
C SER A 793 4.90 19.09 -44.73
N PHE A 794 5.23 18.47 -45.87
CA PHE A 794 6.45 18.78 -46.61
C PHE A 794 6.21 19.91 -47.61
N ASP A 795 7.11 20.89 -47.65
CA ASP A 795 7.11 21.96 -48.66
C ASP A 795 7.74 21.49 -50.00
N LYS A 796 7.62 22.28 -51.07
CA LYS A 796 8.15 22.01 -52.42
C LYS A 796 9.66 21.69 -52.42
N ASN A 797 10.40 22.23 -51.45
CA ASN A 797 11.83 21.98 -51.24
C ASN A 797 12.13 20.74 -50.36
N LYS A 798 11.16 19.86 -50.14
CA LYS A 798 11.26 18.65 -49.28
C LYS A 798 11.62 18.95 -47.82
N LYS A 799 11.45 20.18 -47.33
CA LYS A 799 11.61 20.53 -45.90
C LYS A 799 10.28 20.33 -45.15
N LEU A 800 10.37 19.83 -43.92
CA LEU A 800 9.20 19.67 -43.05
C LEU A 800 8.75 21.04 -42.52
N LYS A 801 7.46 21.34 -42.64
CA LYS A 801 6.84 22.59 -42.19
C LYS A 801 5.70 22.25 -41.23
N LEU A 802 5.76 22.83 -40.03
CA LEU A 802 4.70 22.80 -39.04
C LEU A 802 3.92 24.12 -39.15
N LYS A 803 2.60 24.04 -39.24
CA LYS A 803 1.71 25.21 -39.24
C LYS A 803 0.74 25.09 -38.08
N VAL A 804 0.70 26.11 -37.23
CA VAL A 804 -0.30 26.25 -36.18
C VAL A 804 -1.54 26.90 -36.77
N LYS A 805 -2.71 26.41 -36.38
CA LYS A 805 -4.02 26.94 -36.71
C LYS A 805 -4.80 27.24 -35.44
#